data_AF-F0ZAN3-F1
#
_entry.id   AF-F0ZAN3-F1
#
_cell.length_a   1.000
_cell.length_b   1.000
_cell.length_c   1.000
_cell.angle_alpha   90.00
_cell.angle_beta   90.00
_cell.angle_gamma   90.00
#
_symmetry.space_group_name_H-M   'P 1'
#
loop_
_entity.id
_entity.type
_entity.pdbx_description
1 polymer ?
#
loop_
_entity_poly.entity_id
_entity_poly.type
_entity_poly.pdbx_seq_one_letter_code
_entity_poly.pdbx_strand_id
1 'polypeptide(L)'
;MATDGSTGKTWIDVQKKTFTGWANNYLKERILKIGDLGTDLEDGVLLINLLEIISSKKILKYNKTPKIRMQKIENNNMAVNFIKSEGLKLVGIGAEDIVDCQLKLILGLIWTLILRYQIQMSESDNSPKAALLEWVRKQVAPYKVVVNNFTDSWCDGRVLCALTDSLKPGVREMNTLTGDAVQDIDRSMDISLEEYEIPKIMDAVDMNSLPDELSVITYVSYFRDYALNKEKRDADALAALEKKRRETSDASQVEAYGPGLEGGFVNKKADFTIKAINYYGEPLANGGEGFTVKVKDAEGNEYPVSLVDNNNGTYDGSYTVAVPQDYTVVIQLDDVDIKNSPFNVKIDGSDPKESNAYGPGLEGGKVGQPAQFKIQGRNKEGESLTQGGDDFTVKVNGPNGPVDATVKDNGDGSYDVEYNPTTGGDHNVEVFLRGEPLAQGPADVKILNSDANNSYCEGPGFEKAQAKRPTEFTIHSVGVDNKPCTAGGDPFQVAISGGSPIQIAIQDNDDGTYTVSYTPEQPGDYEIQVTLNDEPIKDIPKSIHIKPAADPEKSYAEGPGLEGGECFQPSQFKIHAVDPDGVHRTDGGDGFVVTIEGPAPVDPVMVDNGDGTYDVEFEPKEPGEYTINLTLDGDNVNGFPKTVIVKPAPSHEHSYAKGKGLKKAYDNEVAEFKIYAVDTTGKPRTDGGDPFECNITGPSGDVPAKITDNNDGTYNVEYEPLVAGPHEINVSIRGNNIKDMPKNVECLEGADSGSSFGSFTFTVASKNKKGEPKTVGGDRFLVAITGPAEEIQLNAIDNQDGTYTAAYSLVGNGRFNIAVKLNDRHIEGSPFKANIGEVKKNPDVPSFTTTAKANYDEEN
;
A
#
# COMPACT_ATOMS: atom_id res chain seq x y z
N MET A 1 106.41 20.97 1.89
CA MET A 1 106.32 22.34 1.35
C MET A 1 104.99 22.46 0.61
N ALA A 2 104.02 23.09 1.24
CA ALA A 2 102.76 23.52 0.63
C ALA A 2 102.50 24.94 1.14
N THR A 3 102.16 25.79 0.19
CA THR A 3 102.27 27.24 0.12
C THR A 3 101.53 28.03 1.19
N ASP A 4 102.28 28.90 1.85
CA ASP A 4 101.86 30.16 2.47
C ASP A 4 101.02 30.99 1.48
N GLY A 5 99.84 31.38 1.94
CA GLY A 5 98.86 32.19 1.22
C GLY A 5 98.29 33.26 2.14
N SER A 6 99.16 34.02 2.81
CA SER A 6 98.77 35.24 3.51
C SER A 6 98.28 36.30 2.50
N THR A 7 96.97 36.40 2.27
CA THR A 7 96.37 37.66 1.79
C THR A 7 96.45 38.66 2.94
N GLY A 8 97.46 39.51 2.94
CA GLY A 8 97.72 40.50 4.00
C GLY A 8 96.57 41.51 4.12
N LYS A 9 95.69 41.30 5.10
CA LYS A 9 94.63 42.25 5.49
C LYS A 9 95.27 43.55 5.97
N THR A 10 94.79 44.69 5.50
CA THR A 10 95.34 46.01 5.80
C THR A 10 94.43 46.79 6.75
N TRP A 11 94.95 47.87 7.37
CA TRP A 11 94.15 48.77 8.22
C TRP A 11 92.98 49.41 7.45
N ILE A 12 93.12 49.55 6.12
CA ILE A 12 92.06 50.06 5.23
C ILE A 12 90.87 49.11 5.21
N ASP A 13 91.10 47.81 5.23
CA ASP A 13 90.04 46.79 5.23
C ASP A 13 89.26 46.80 6.56
N VAL A 14 89.96 46.97 7.67
CA VAL A 14 89.37 47.09 9.01
C VAL A 14 88.51 48.35 9.13
N GLN A 15 89.02 49.50 8.68
CA GLN A 15 88.26 50.76 8.66
C GLN A 15 87.04 50.66 7.77
N LYS A 16 87.19 50.13 6.56
CA LYS A 16 86.09 49.96 5.61
C LYS A 16 84.98 49.13 6.25
N LYS A 17 85.29 48.00 6.88
CA LYS A 17 84.30 47.15 7.55
C LYS A 17 83.62 47.89 8.70
N THR A 18 84.40 48.53 9.57
CA THR A 18 83.89 49.22 10.76
C THR A 18 82.98 50.39 10.41
N PHE A 19 83.38 51.21 9.45
CA PHE A 19 82.59 52.36 8.99
C PHE A 19 81.35 51.93 8.20
N THR A 20 81.41 50.79 7.49
CA THR A 20 80.21 50.18 6.89
C THR A 20 79.23 49.75 7.96
N GLY A 21 79.70 49.07 9.01
CA GLY A 21 78.89 48.66 10.16
C GLY A 21 78.23 49.85 10.85
N TRP A 22 79.00 50.92 11.09
CA TRP A 22 78.50 52.17 11.65
C TRP A 22 77.38 52.78 10.81
N ALA A 23 77.60 52.98 9.50
CA ALA A 23 76.60 53.56 8.62
C ALA A 23 75.33 52.69 8.54
N ASN A 24 75.50 51.37 8.49
CA ASN A 24 74.39 50.42 8.50
C ASN A 24 73.59 50.42 9.80
N ASN A 25 74.23 50.75 10.94
CA ASN A 25 73.51 50.87 12.20
C ASN A 25 72.45 51.99 12.17
N TYR A 26 72.66 53.04 11.37
CA TYR A 26 71.67 54.10 11.17
C TYR A 26 70.74 53.79 9.99
N LEU A 27 71.28 53.33 8.86
CA LEU A 27 70.49 53.05 7.66
C LEU A 27 69.43 51.95 7.86
N LYS A 28 69.62 51.05 8.84
CA LYS A 28 68.61 50.03 9.22
C LYS A 28 67.26 50.64 9.59
N GLU A 29 67.23 51.87 10.09
CA GLU A 29 65.98 52.61 10.40
C GLU A 29 65.09 52.83 9.16
N ARG A 30 65.69 52.81 7.97
CA ARG A 30 64.99 52.92 6.68
C ARG A 30 65.06 51.64 5.86
N ILE A 31 65.47 50.52 6.48
CA ILE A 31 65.66 49.23 5.80
C ILE A 31 66.65 49.37 4.62
N LEU A 32 67.65 50.25 4.78
CA LEU A 32 68.72 50.48 3.81
C LEU A 32 70.01 49.85 4.33
N LYS A 33 70.88 49.44 3.41
CA LYS A 33 72.16 48.81 3.73
C LYS A 33 73.22 49.11 2.68
N ILE A 34 74.41 49.45 3.14
CA ILE A 34 75.66 49.49 2.37
C ILE A 34 76.26 48.09 2.45
N GLY A 35 76.43 47.43 1.30
CA GLY A 35 77.16 46.17 1.17
C GLY A 35 78.67 46.41 1.09
N ASP A 36 79.09 47.33 0.24
CA ASP A 36 80.47 47.75 0.06
C ASP A 36 80.57 49.29 0.08
N LEU A 37 81.15 49.85 1.16
CA LEU A 37 81.31 51.29 1.33
C LEU A 37 82.18 51.96 0.25
N GLY A 38 83.04 51.21 -0.42
CA GLY A 38 83.88 51.71 -1.50
C GLY A 38 83.11 51.99 -2.79
N THR A 39 81.95 51.35 -3.00
CA THR A 39 81.19 51.44 -4.25
C THR A 39 79.75 51.88 -4.06
N ASP A 40 79.10 51.55 -2.96
CA ASP A 40 77.64 51.72 -2.84
C ASP A 40 77.22 53.17 -2.57
N LEU A 41 78.19 54.04 -2.26
CA LEU A 41 77.96 55.48 -2.17
C LEU A 41 78.06 56.20 -3.51
N GLU A 42 78.46 55.51 -4.59
CA GLU A 42 78.70 56.08 -5.93
C GLU A 42 77.50 56.88 -6.43
N ASP A 43 76.28 56.46 -6.09
CA ASP A 43 75.04 57.05 -6.59
C ASP A 43 74.49 58.20 -5.72
N GLY A 44 75.07 58.40 -4.53
CA GLY A 44 74.72 59.41 -3.55
C GLY A 44 73.44 59.16 -2.75
N VAL A 45 72.62 58.15 -3.07
CA VAL A 45 71.34 57.89 -2.40
C VAL A 45 71.56 57.42 -0.96
N LEU A 46 72.45 56.44 -0.76
CA LEU A 46 72.74 55.93 0.58
C LEU A 46 73.43 56.98 1.45
N LEU A 47 74.35 57.77 0.88
CA LEU A 47 75.02 58.85 1.60
C LEU A 47 74.02 59.92 2.05
N ILE A 48 73.08 60.32 1.19
CA ILE A 48 72.04 61.29 1.55
C ILE A 48 71.14 60.74 2.66
N ASN A 49 70.68 59.49 2.55
CA ASN A 49 69.84 58.89 3.59
C ASN A 49 70.57 58.79 4.93
N LEU A 50 71.84 58.42 4.92
CA LEU A 50 72.68 58.40 6.11
C LEU A 50 72.78 59.79 6.73
N LEU A 51 73.07 60.82 5.94
CA LEU A 51 73.14 62.22 6.40
C LEU A 51 71.81 62.69 6.99
N GLU A 52 70.68 62.34 6.38
CA GLU A 52 69.38 62.73 6.91
C GLU A 52 69.08 62.11 8.28
N ILE A 53 69.50 60.86 8.49
CA ILE A 53 69.30 60.14 9.75
C ILE A 53 70.20 60.74 10.84
N ILE A 54 71.51 60.80 10.60
CA ILE A 54 72.48 61.21 11.63
C ILE A 54 72.37 62.70 12.00
N SER A 55 71.89 63.55 11.09
CA SER A 55 71.68 64.98 11.36
C SER A 55 70.27 65.31 11.84
N SER A 56 69.32 64.36 11.75
CA SER A 56 67.89 64.58 11.92
C SER A 56 67.31 65.72 11.04
N LYS A 57 67.96 66.03 9.91
CA LYS A 57 67.55 67.08 8.95
C LYS A 57 67.28 66.47 7.58
N LYS A 58 66.45 67.13 6.76
CA LYS A 58 66.09 66.65 5.42
C LYS A 58 66.92 67.30 4.31
N ILE A 59 67.36 66.50 3.34
CA ILE A 59 68.02 66.96 2.11
C ILE A 59 66.97 66.89 1.00
N LEU A 60 66.37 68.05 0.68
CA LEU A 60 65.23 68.13 -0.25
C LEU A 60 65.68 67.93 -1.71
N LYS A 61 64.95 67.05 -2.43
CA LYS A 61 64.99 66.84 -3.89
C LYS A 61 66.33 66.35 -4.48
N TYR A 62 66.64 65.07 -4.26
CA TYR A 62 67.68 64.32 -4.99
C TYR A 62 67.05 63.21 -5.86
N ASN A 63 67.81 62.68 -6.82
CA ASN A 63 67.36 61.58 -7.66
C ASN A 63 67.44 60.25 -6.90
N LYS A 64 66.31 59.56 -6.74
CA LYS A 64 66.26 58.28 -6.00
C LYS A 64 66.79 57.08 -6.80
N THR A 65 66.89 57.20 -8.12
CA THR A 65 67.34 56.12 -9.03
C THR A 65 68.27 56.68 -10.12
N PRO A 66 69.41 57.28 -9.74
CA PRO A 66 70.34 57.90 -10.68
C PRO A 66 71.01 56.84 -11.59
N LYS A 67 70.82 56.95 -12.91
CA LYS A 67 71.31 55.95 -13.87
C LYS A 67 72.59 56.36 -14.60
N ILE A 68 72.73 57.67 -14.86
CA ILE A 68 73.88 58.22 -15.61
C ILE A 68 74.85 58.93 -14.67
N ARG A 69 76.14 58.94 -15.01
CA ARG A 69 77.21 59.53 -14.17
C ARG A 69 76.92 60.97 -13.73
N MET A 70 76.32 61.79 -14.60
CA MET A 70 75.93 63.17 -14.27
C MET A 70 74.93 63.24 -13.11
N GLN A 71 73.92 62.37 -13.07
CA GLN A 71 72.93 62.33 -11.98
C GLN A 71 73.55 61.87 -10.65
N LYS A 72 74.51 60.93 -10.71
CA LYS A 72 75.26 60.49 -9.54
C LYS A 72 76.12 61.62 -8.95
N ILE A 73 76.75 62.42 -9.81
CA ILE A 73 77.51 63.62 -9.40
C ILE A 73 76.59 64.68 -8.78
N GLU A 74 75.40 64.91 -9.34
CA GLU A 74 74.43 65.85 -8.77
C GLU A 74 74.00 65.45 -7.35
N ASN A 75 73.64 64.19 -7.13
CA ASN A 75 73.31 63.67 -5.80
C ASN A 75 74.47 63.82 -4.82
N ASN A 76 75.68 63.40 -5.21
CA ASN A 76 76.86 63.49 -4.34
C ASN A 76 77.28 64.95 -4.07
N ASN A 77 77.05 65.88 -5.01
CA ASN A 77 77.22 67.30 -4.75
C ASN A 77 76.25 67.82 -3.70
N MET A 78 74.99 67.36 -3.69
CA MET A 78 74.04 67.73 -2.62
C MET A 78 74.53 67.22 -1.27
N ALA A 79 75.00 65.97 -1.18
CA ALA A 79 75.56 65.41 0.04
C ALA A 79 76.79 66.22 0.53
N VAL A 80 77.76 66.46 -0.35
CA VAL A 80 78.98 67.24 -0.04
C VAL A 80 78.65 68.67 0.40
N ASN A 81 77.70 69.33 -0.27
CA ASN A 81 77.27 70.69 0.08
C ASN A 81 76.52 70.72 1.42
N PHE A 82 75.68 69.72 1.69
CA PHE A 82 75.00 69.57 2.98
C PHE A 82 76.02 69.45 4.11
N ILE A 83 77.03 68.59 3.95
CA ILE A 83 78.11 68.41 4.94
C ILE A 83 78.87 69.73 5.18
N LYS A 84 79.20 70.48 4.13
CA LYS A 84 79.82 71.81 4.26
C LYS A 84 78.91 72.80 4.98
N SER A 85 77.59 72.76 4.72
CA SER A 85 76.62 73.63 5.39
C SER A 85 76.45 73.33 6.88
N GLU A 86 76.70 72.09 7.30
CA GLU A 86 76.75 71.68 8.71
C GLU A 86 78.07 72.10 9.41
N GLY A 87 78.93 72.86 8.72
CA GLY A 87 80.18 73.42 9.25
C GLY A 87 81.38 72.48 9.20
N LEU A 88 81.29 71.34 8.50
CA LEU A 88 82.38 70.36 8.42
C LEU A 88 83.37 70.70 7.31
N LYS A 89 84.67 70.67 7.64
CA LYS A 89 85.77 70.86 6.69
C LYS A 89 86.13 69.54 6.03
N LEU A 90 85.83 69.41 4.74
CA LEU A 90 86.21 68.25 3.94
C LEU A 90 87.65 68.37 3.42
N VAL A 91 88.46 67.33 3.60
CA VAL A 91 89.88 67.31 3.19
C VAL A 91 90.00 66.60 1.84
N GLY A 92 90.09 67.37 0.76
CA GLY A 92 90.46 66.86 -0.56
C GLY A 92 89.45 65.93 -1.26
N ILE A 93 88.21 65.83 -0.77
CA ILE A 93 87.14 65.03 -1.38
C ILE A 93 86.03 65.92 -1.98
N GLY A 94 85.66 65.62 -3.23
CA GLY A 94 84.51 66.17 -3.95
C GLY A 94 83.52 65.09 -4.39
N ALA A 95 82.44 65.52 -5.06
CA ALA A 95 81.41 64.59 -5.55
C ALA A 95 81.94 63.60 -6.59
N GLU A 96 82.89 64.03 -7.44
CA GLU A 96 83.52 63.16 -8.44
C GLU A 96 84.31 62.02 -7.79
N ASP A 97 85.04 62.29 -6.70
CA ASP A 97 85.81 61.27 -5.98
C ASP A 97 84.92 60.17 -5.38
N ILE A 98 83.70 60.52 -4.96
CA ILE A 98 82.71 59.54 -4.46
C ILE A 98 82.16 58.70 -5.62
N VAL A 99 81.85 59.35 -6.75
CA VAL A 99 81.35 58.69 -7.96
C VAL A 99 82.42 57.82 -8.62
N ASP A 100 83.69 58.17 -8.48
CA ASP A 100 84.83 57.39 -9.00
C ASP A 100 85.36 56.39 -7.96
N CYS A 101 84.61 56.15 -6.88
CA CYS A 101 84.88 55.12 -5.87
C CYS A 101 86.28 55.23 -5.21
N GLN A 102 86.75 56.46 -4.96
CA GLN A 102 88.04 56.71 -4.31
C GLN A 102 88.01 56.35 -2.82
N LEU A 103 88.21 55.06 -2.52
CA LEU A 103 88.01 54.47 -1.19
C LEU A 103 88.68 55.26 -0.04
N LYS A 104 89.95 55.68 -0.18
CA LYS A 104 90.66 56.42 0.89
C LYS A 104 89.99 57.76 1.21
N LEU A 105 89.47 58.45 0.19
CA LEU A 105 88.75 59.71 0.38
C LEU A 105 87.37 59.45 1.01
N ILE A 106 86.66 58.40 0.55
CA ILE A 106 85.37 57.99 1.13
C ILE A 106 85.51 57.62 2.61
N LEU A 107 86.53 56.87 3.00
CA LEU A 107 86.80 56.56 4.41
C LEU A 107 87.05 57.85 5.23
N GLY A 108 87.81 58.80 4.68
CA GLY A 108 88.02 60.11 5.32
C GLY A 108 86.71 60.91 5.48
N LEU A 109 85.81 60.84 4.51
CA LEU A 109 84.47 61.45 4.59
C LEU A 109 83.65 60.85 5.72
N ILE A 110 83.51 59.52 5.75
CA ILE A 110 82.73 58.82 6.77
C ILE A 110 83.32 59.03 8.16
N TRP A 111 84.65 59.02 8.29
CA TRP A 111 85.31 59.39 9.55
C TRP A 111 84.94 60.80 10.02
N THR A 112 84.87 61.77 9.11
CA THR A 112 84.47 63.14 9.45
C THR A 112 83.04 63.19 10.00
N LEU A 113 82.14 62.35 9.48
CA LEU A 113 80.76 62.22 9.97
C LEU A 113 80.71 61.54 11.34
N ILE A 114 81.43 60.43 11.52
CA ILE A 114 81.54 59.72 12.82
C ILE A 114 82.06 60.68 13.89
N LEU A 115 83.14 61.39 13.59
CA LEU A 115 83.76 62.34 14.51
C LEU A 115 82.76 63.42 14.95
N ARG A 116 81.97 63.97 14.02
CA ARG A 116 81.01 65.04 14.31
C ARG A 116 79.77 64.56 15.05
N TYR A 117 79.11 63.53 14.54
CA TYR A 117 77.76 63.16 14.96
C TYR A 117 77.72 62.13 16.08
N GLN A 118 78.80 61.36 16.28
CA GLN A 118 78.86 60.37 17.36
C GLN A 118 79.86 60.74 18.46
N ILE A 119 81.00 61.34 18.10
CA ILE A 119 82.10 61.56 19.08
C ILE A 119 82.09 62.98 19.65
N GLN A 120 81.80 64.00 18.85
CA GLN A 120 81.90 65.40 19.26
C GLN A 120 80.55 65.94 19.75
N MET A 121 80.33 65.89 21.07
CA MET A 121 79.05 66.30 21.69
C MET A 121 79.13 67.54 22.62
N SER A 122 80.30 68.18 22.80
CA SER A 122 80.43 69.47 23.53
C SER A 122 81.69 70.28 23.14
N GLU A 123 81.65 71.61 23.32
CA GLU A 123 82.76 72.54 23.08
C GLU A 123 83.78 72.54 24.23
N SER A 124 84.44 71.41 24.49
CA SER A 124 85.59 71.38 25.39
C SER A 124 86.89 71.72 24.66
N ASP A 125 87.83 72.40 25.32
CA ASP A 125 89.16 72.74 24.76
C ASP A 125 90.02 71.50 24.39
N ASN A 126 89.65 70.31 24.84
CA ASN A 126 90.32 69.05 24.51
C ASN A 126 89.80 68.45 23.20
N SER A 127 90.69 67.83 22.41
CA SER A 127 90.28 67.11 21.19
C SER A 127 89.24 66.00 21.51
N PRO A 128 88.23 65.75 20.65
CA PRO A 128 87.18 64.75 20.89
C PRO A 128 87.71 63.35 21.23
N LYS A 129 88.84 62.98 20.62
CA LYS A 129 89.58 61.74 20.90
C LYS A 129 90.14 61.70 22.32
N ALA A 130 90.77 62.79 22.78
CA ALA A 130 91.32 62.86 24.13
C ALA A 130 90.22 62.76 25.19
N ALA A 131 89.08 63.42 24.96
CA ALA A 131 87.92 63.34 25.84
C ALA A 131 87.35 61.91 25.92
N LEU A 132 87.24 61.19 24.79
CA LEU A 132 86.82 59.79 24.78
C LEU A 132 87.83 58.91 25.55
N LEU A 133 89.12 59.08 25.32
CA LEU A 133 90.16 58.30 26.01
C LEU A 133 90.14 58.53 27.53
N GLU A 134 89.97 59.78 27.96
CA GLU A 134 89.84 60.12 29.37
C GLU A 134 88.59 59.49 29.99
N TRP A 135 87.47 59.47 29.26
CA TRP A 135 86.26 58.78 29.69
C TRP A 135 86.50 57.27 29.86
N VAL A 136 87.11 56.60 28.87
CA VAL A 136 87.43 55.16 28.98
C VAL A 136 88.36 54.91 30.17
N ARG A 137 89.41 55.72 30.36
CA ARG A 137 90.32 55.61 31.52
C ARG A 137 89.56 55.68 32.85
N LYS A 138 88.61 56.60 32.98
CA LYS A 138 87.78 56.73 34.19
C LYS A 138 86.89 55.49 34.40
N GLN A 139 86.32 54.95 33.32
CA GLN A 139 85.46 53.77 33.38
C GLN A 139 86.21 52.49 33.79
N VAL A 140 87.41 52.26 33.24
CA VAL A 140 88.15 51.01 33.47
C VAL A 140 89.11 51.07 34.68
N ALA A 141 89.33 52.24 35.27
CA ALA A 141 90.21 52.41 36.44
C ALA A 141 89.87 51.51 37.64
N PRO A 142 88.59 51.26 38.01
CA PRO A 142 88.23 50.34 39.10
C PRO A 142 88.74 48.91 38.88
N TYR A 143 88.87 48.48 37.62
CA TYR A 143 89.34 47.15 37.24
C TYR A 143 90.87 47.04 37.18
N LYS A 144 91.59 48.11 37.52
CA LYS A 144 93.06 48.20 37.47
C LYS A 144 93.62 47.90 36.06
N VAL A 145 92.84 48.17 35.02
CA VAL A 145 93.24 48.06 33.62
C VAL A 145 93.74 49.43 33.15
N VAL A 146 94.85 49.46 32.41
CA VAL A 146 95.46 50.69 31.91
C VAL A 146 95.21 50.82 30.41
N VAL A 147 94.70 51.96 29.97
CA VAL A 147 94.48 52.28 28.55
C VAL A 147 95.22 53.55 28.17
N ASN A 148 96.11 53.46 27.17
CA ASN A 148 96.99 54.54 26.78
C ASN A 148 96.66 55.14 25.42
N ASN A 149 96.08 54.35 24.51
CA ASN A 149 95.75 54.70 23.14
C ASN A 149 94.50 53.92 22.66
N PHE A 150 94.10 54.14 21.41
CA PHE A 150 93.04 53.35 20.74
C PHE A 150 93.61 52.32 19.76
N THR A 151 94.86 51.90 19.97
CA THR A 151 95.53 50.87 19.19
C THR A 151 95.88 49.69 20.09
N ASP A 152 97.15 49.52 20.44
CA ASP A 152 97.70 48.35 21.11
C ASP A 152 97.11 48.10 22.51
N SER A 153 96.54 49.12 23.16
CA SER A 153 95.90 48.97 24.49
C SER A 153 94.68 48.04 24.47
N TRP A 154 94.11 47.76 23.30
CA TRP A 154 92.86 47.00 23.15
C TRP A 154 93.09 45.54 22.72
N CYS A 155 94.32 45.19 22.32
CA CYS A 155 94.65 43.89 21.75
C CYS A 155 94.41 42.71 22.69
N ASP A 156 94.62 42.90 24.00
CA ASP A 156 94.52 41.83 25.00
C ASP A 156 93.08 41.58 25.49
N GLY A 157 92.11 42.36 24.99
CA GLY A 157 90.69 42.28 25.33
C GLY A 157 90.32 42.82 26.71
N ARG A 158 91.28 43.05 27.61
CA ARG A 158 91.00 43.42 29.00
C ARG A 158 90.33 44.79 29.12
N VAL A 159 90.71 45.75 28.28
CA VAL A 159 90.08 47.07 28.24
C VAL A 159 88.61 46.96 27.83
N LEU A 160 88.31 46.18 26.79
CA LEU A 160 86.92 46.00 26.35
C LEU A 160 86.09 45.25 27.39
N CYS A 161 86.62 44.17 27.98
CA CYS A 161 85.93 43.45 29.03
C CYS A 161 85.63 44.32 30.26
N ALA A 162 86.61 45.11 30.70
CA ALA A 162 86.43 46.06 31.79
C ALA A 162 85.38 47.12 31.45
N LEU A 163 85.40 47.63 30.21
CA LEU A 163 84.46 48.64 29.76
C LEU A 163 83.03 48.10 29.63
N THR A 164 82.85 46.85 29.16
CA THR A 164 81.56 46.16 29.14
C THR A 164 81.01 46.05 30.56
N ASP A 165 81.79 45.50 31.50
CA ASP A 165 81.33 45.33 32.88
C ASP A 165 81.09 46.67 33.60
N SER A 166 81.84 47.72 33.28
CA SER A 166 81.71 49.02 33.96
C SER A 166 80.36 49.70 33.72
N LEU A 167 79.67 49.37 32.61
CA LEU A 167 78.34 49.89 32.32
C LEU A 167 77.26 49.30 33.22
N LYS A 168 77.41 48.03 33.60
CA LYS A 168 76.52 47.30 34.53
C LYS A 168 77.35 46.22 35.26
N PRO A 169 77.86 46.52 36.46
CA PRO A 169 78.74 45.60 37.18
C PRO A 169 78.12 44.21 37.39
N GLY A 170 78.90 43.16 37.10
CA GLY A 170 78.48 41.77 37.23
C GLY A 170 78.00 41.13 35.93
N VAL A 171 77.88 41.91 34.84
CA VAL A 171 77.53 41.39 33.51
C VAL A 171 78.72 40.68 32.85
N ARG A 172 79.96 41.08 33.17
CA ARG A 172 81.18 40.43 32.67
C ARG A 172 82.24 40.37 33.77
N GLU A 173 82.28 39.25 34.49
CA GLU A 173 83.25 39.05 35.55
C GLU A 173 84.69 38.91 35.01
N MET A 174 85.57 39.84 35.39
CA MET A 174 86.98 39.87 34.94
C MET A 174 87.81 38.64 35.35
N ASN A 175 87.34 37.85 36.32
CA ASN A 175 88.03 36.64 36.78
C ASN A 175 87.72 35.40 35.91
N THR A 176 86.78 35.53 34.97
CA THR A 176 86.30 34.45 34.09
C THR A 176 86.87 34.53 32.67
N LEU A 177 87.81 35.45 32.44
CA LEU A 177 88.48 35.61 31.15
C LEU A 177 89.23 34.33 30.77
N THR A 178 89.09 33.94 29.51
CA THR A 178 89.61 32.67 28.99
C THR A 178 91.12 32.71 28.79
N GLY A 179 91.69 33.92 28.68
CA GLY A 179 93.10 34.13 28.32
C GLY A 179 93.34 34.11 26.81
N ASP A 180 92.33 33.77 26.01
CA ASP A 180 92.29 34.01 24.57
C ASP A 180 91.67 35.38 24.31
N ALA A 181 92.52 36.34 23.92
CA ALA A 181 92.11 37.71 23.73
C ALA A 181 91.05 37.88 22.63
N VAL A 182 91.04 37.06 21.57
CA VAL A 182 90.01 37.15 20.51
C VAL A 182 88.66 36.69 21.05
N GLN A 183 88.64 35.57 21.77
CA GLN A 183 87.43 35.03 22.38
C GLN A 183 86.87 35.97 23.45
N ASP A 184 87.74 36.54 24.28
CA ASP A 184 87.35 37.47 25.34
C ASP A 184 86.79 38.78 24.76
N ILE A 185 87.37 39.30 23.67
CA ILE A 185 86.84 40.44 22.92
C ILE A 185 85.47 40.09 22.32
N ASP A 186 85.35 39.01 21.56
CA ASP A 186 84.09 38.67 20.87
C ASP A 186 82.94 38.44 21.85
N ARG A 187 83.23 37.77 22.97
CA ARG A 187 82.23 37.56 24.01
C ARG A 187 81.81 38.86 24.69
N SER A 188 82.75 39.79 24.91
CA SER A 188 82.41 41.13 25.37
C SER A 188 81.58 41.90 24.36
N MET A 189 81.83 41.73 23.06
CA MET A 189 81.00 42.32 22.01
C MET A 189 79.59 41.69 21.96
N ASP A 190 79.43 40.37 22.18
CA ASP A 190 78.11 39.70 22.30
C ASP A 190 77.31 40.30 23.44
N ILE A 191 77.92 40.33 24.62
CA ILE A 191 77.30 40.84 25.83
C ILE A 191 76.90 42.30 25.65
N SER A 192 77.73 43.10 24.99
CA SER A 192 77.41 44.50 24.72
C SER A 192 76.24 44.66 23.74
N LEU A 193 76.05 43.74 22.81
CA LEU A 193 74.88 43.71 21.94
C LEU A 193 73.61 43.25 22.69
N GLU A 194 73.72 42.16 23.46
CA GLU A 194 72.61 41.55 24.20
C GLU A 194 72.09 42.45 25.33
N GLU A 195 73.00 43.05 26.09
CA GLU A 195 72.64 43.83 27.29
C GLU A 195 72.48 45.32 27.02
N TYR A 196 73.22 45.87 26.06
CA TYR A 196 73.32 47.31 25.84
C TYR A 196 72.89 47.76 24.45
N GLU A 197 72.50 46.83 23.57
CA GLU A 197 72.17 47.08 22.15
C GLU A 197 73.33 47.74 21.36
N ILE A 198 74.57 47.61 21.83
CA ILE A 198 75.74 48.17 21.15
C ILE A 198 76.09 47.28 19.95
N PRO A 199 76.02 47.80 18.71
CA PRO A 199 76.16 46.99 17.50
C PRO A 199 77.60 46.50 17.31
N LYS A 200 77.77 45.22 16.96
CA LYS A 200 79.05 44.61 16.57
C LYS A 200 79.56 45.14 15.22
N ILE A 201 80.03 46.39 15.18
CA ILE A 201 80.51 47.02 13.94
C ILE A 201 81.97 46.69 13.62
N MET A 202 82.74 46.21 14.59
CA MET A 202 84.15 45.81 14.44
C MET A 202 84.30 44.31 14.74
N ASP A 203 85.23 43.63 14.09
CA ASP A 203 85.54 42.22 14.39
C ASP A 203 86.50 42.09 15.57
N ALA A 204 86.29 41.06 16.40
CA ALA A 204 87.19 40.75 17.51
C ALA A 204 88.63 40.45 17.05
N VAL A 205 88.78 39.73 15.93
CA VAL A 205 90.10 39.44 15.34
C VAL A 205 90.81 40.71 14.91
N ASP A 206 90.08 41.69 14.38
CA ASP A 206 90.65 42.96 13.93
C ASP A 206 91.08 43.82 15.11
N MET A 207 90.31 43.85 16.19
CA MET A 207 90.69 44.56 17.41
C MET A 207 91.91 43.92 18.10
N ASN A 208 92.05 42.59 18.02
CA ASN A 208 93.19 41.89 18.57
C ASN A 208 94.47 42.08 17.74
N SER A 209 94.38 41.82 16.42
CA SER A 209 95.57 41.64 15.56
C SER A 209 95.95 42.87 14.74
N LEU A 210 95.00 43.79 14.50
CA LEU A 210 95.22 45.01 13.70
C LEU A 210 94.30 46.16 14.19
N PRO A 211 94.45 46.62 15.45
CA PRO A 211 93.57 47.64 16.03
C PRO A 211 93.79 49.00 15.37
N ASP A 212 93.07 49.24 14.28
CA ASP A 212 93.05 50.54 13.65
C ASP A 212 92.42 51.58 14.58
N GLU A 213 93.13 52.69 14.79
CA GLU A 213 92.76 53.70 15.78
C GLU A 213 91.37 54.28 15.56
N LEU A 214 91.00 54.56 14.31
CA LEU A 214 89.71 55.17 13.98
C LEU A 214 88.58 54.18 14.20
N SER A 215 88.80 52.92 13.83
CA SER A 215 87.84 51.83 13.98
C SER A 215 87.53 51.54 15.46
N VAL A 216 88.57 51.44 16.28
CA VAL A 216 88.42 51.24 17.74
C VAL A 216 87.68 52.43 18.36
N ILE A 217 88.05 53.67 17.99
CA ILE A 217 87.35 54.87 18.47
C ILE A 217 85.85 54.84 18.11
N THR A 218 85.48 54.48 16.88
CA THR A 218 84.09 54.39 16.44
C THR A 218 83.30 53.41 17.29
N TYR A 219 83.80 52.19 17.49
CA TYR A 219 83.11 51.18 18.29
C TYR A 219 82.97 51.60 19.76
N VAL A 220 84.07 52.07 20.36
CA VAL A 220 84.11 52.47 21.78
C VAL A 220 83.19 53.66 22.08
N SER A 221 82.97 54.54 21.10
CA SER A 221 82.07 55.69 21.29
C SER A 221 80.61 55.30 21.57
N TYR A 222 80.15 54.12 21.13
CA TYR A 222 78.82 53.59 21.50
C TYR A 222 78.68 53.29 22.99
N PHE A 223 79.75 52.80 23.64
CA PHE A 223 79.75 52.55 25.09
C PHE A 223 79.57 53.84 25.88
N ARG A 224 80.20 54.92 25.41
CA ARG A 224 80.03 56.24 26.02
C ARG A 224 78.61 56.78 25.83
N ASP A 225 78.05 56.63 24.64
CA ASP A 225 76.67 57.08 24.37
C ASP A 225 75.65 56.34 25.25
N TYR A 226 75.78 55.02 25.36
CA TYR A 226 74.94 54.20 26.25
C TYR A 226 75.01 54.64 27.71
N ALA A 227 76.22 54.96 28.21
CA ALA A 227 76.43 55.39 29.59
C ALA A 227 75.81 56.77 29.89
N LEU A 228 75.84 57.69 28.92
CA LEU A 228 75.38 59.06 29.11
C LEU A 228 73.85 59.22 28.95
N ASN A 229 73.19 58.35 28.18
CA ASN A 229 71.76 58.47 27.87
C ASN A 229 70.82 57.60 28.74
N LYS A 230 71.29 57.09 29.89
CA LYS A 230 70.55 56.16 30.76
C LYS A 230 69.17 56.67 31.20
N GLU A 231 69.06 57.91 31.69
CA GLU A 231 67.81 58.46 32.24
C GLU A 231 66.67 58.51 31.20
N LYS A 232 66.99 58.80 29.94
CA LYS A 232 66.01 58.83 28.85
C LYS A 232 65.42 57.44 28.59
N ARG A 233 66.25 56.39 28.61
CA ARG A 233 65.79 55.02 28.37
C ARG A 233 64.87 54.52 29.50
N ASP A 234 65.22 54.83 30.75
CA ASP A 234 64.42 54.43 31.91
C ASP A 234 63.04 55.12 31.86
N ALA A 235 62.97 56.38 31.41
CA ALA A 235 61.71 57.09 31.20
C ALA A 235 60.86 56.49 30.06
N ASP A 236 61.48 56.16 28.92
CA ASP A 236 60.80 55.54 27.78
C ASP A 236 60.24 54.14 28.14
N ALA A 237 61.00 53.35 28.92
CA ALA A 237 60.56 52.04 29.41
C ALA A 237 59.38 52.14 30.39
N LEU A 238 59.40 53.12 31.29
CA LEU A 238 58.29 53.37 32.21
C LEU A 238 57.03 53.83 31.45
N ALA A 239 57.18 54.70 30.44
CA ALA A 239 56.08 55.13 29.59
C ALA A 239 55.49 53.97 28.77
N ALA A 240 56.32 53.05 28.26
CA ALA A 240 55.86 51.86 27.56
C ALA A 240 55.10 50.89 28.48
N LEU A 241 55.56 50.71 29.72
CA LEU A 241 54.88 49.89 30.72
C LEU A 241 53.52 50.49 31.11
N GLU A 242 53.46 51.79 31.35
CA GLU A 242 52.21 52.51 31.65
C GLU A 242 51.22 52.44 30.48
N LYS A 243 51.71 52.58 29.25
CA LYS A 243 50.90 52.41 28.05
C LYS A 243 50.32 51.00 27.97
N LYS A 244 51.15 49.97 28.17
CA LYS A 244 50.71 48.57 28.19
C LYS A 244 49.64 48.32 29.25
N ARG A 245 49.85 48.80 30.49
CA ARG A 245 48.88 48.67 31.59
C ARG A 245 47.52 49.30 31.32
N ARG A 246 47.43 50.29 30.43
CA ARG A 246 46.18 50.94 30.04
C ARG A 246 45.50 50.32 28.83
N GLU A 247 46.30 49.84 27.87
CA GLU A 247 45.81 49.39 26.56
C GLU A 247 45.58 47.88 26.47
N THR A 248 46.12 47.08 27.40
CA THR A 248 45.95 45.60 27.41
C THR A 248 45.23 45.12 28.66
N SER A 249 44.61 43.95 28.55
CA SER A 249 43.92 43.31 29.67
C SER A 249 44.87 42.75 30.73
N ASP A 250 44.39 42.68 31.96
CA ASP A 250 45.04 41.99 33.07
C ASP A 250 44.14 40.83 33.53
N ALA A 251 44.65 39.60 33.51
CA ALA A 251 43.87 38.40 33.81
C ALA A 251 43.18 38.44 35.19
N SER A 252 43.79 39.10 36.18
CA SER A 252 43.21 39.24 37.53
C SER A 252 42.03 40.21 37.59
N GLN A 253 41.90 41.09 36.59
CA GLN A 253 40.85 42.10 36.50
C GLN A 253 39.73 41.71 35.53
N VAL A 254 40.00 40.85 34.55
CA VAL A 254 38.98 40.36 33.60
C VAL A 254 37.80 39.74 34.34
N GLU A 255 36.59 40.06 33.89
CA GLU A 255 35.35 39.53 34.45
C GLU A 255 34.65 38.65 33.42
N ALA A 256 34.11 37.50 33.85
CA ALA A 256 33.23 36.68 33.05
C ALA A 256 31.93 36.40 33.82
N TYR A 257 30.80 36.52 33.13
CA TYR A 257 29.46 36.39 33.71
C TYR A 257 28.44 35.91 32.67
N GLY A 258 27.32 35.37 33.13
CA GLY A 258 26.22 34.91 32.27
C GLY A 258 25.69 33.53 32.70
N PRO A 259 24.49 33.15 32.25
CA PRO A 259 23.82 31.93 32.69
C PRO A 259 24.69 30.68 32.46
N GLY A 260 25.44 30.63 31.35
CA GLY A 260 26.34 29.51 31.03
C GLY A 260 27.54 29.34 31.97
N LEU A 261 27.75 30.22 32.95
CA LEU A 261 28.74 30.06 34.02
C LEU A 261 28.10 29.77 35.40
N GLU A 262 26.77 29.75 35.48
CA GLU A 262 26.01 29.56 36.73
C GLU A 262 25.29 28.21 36.74
N GLY A 263 24.64 27.85 35.62
CA GLY A 263 23.90 26.60 35.47
C GLY A 263 23.26 26.50 34.09
N GLY A 264 22.67 25.35 33.77
CA GLY A 264 22.02 25.19 32.48
C GLY A 264 21.17 23.94 32.39
N PHE A 265 20.64 23.70 31.19
CA PHE A 265 19.86 22.53 30.88
C PHE A 265 20.42 21.85 29.64
N VAL A 266 20.35 20.52 29.58
CA VAL A 266 20.87 19.76 28.44
C VAL A 266 20.32 20.26 27.10
N ASN A 267 21.18 20.26 26.09
CA ASN A 267 20.95 20.74 24.71
C ASN A 267 20.42 22.19 24.59
N LYS A 268 20.44 22.98 25.67
CA LYS A 268 20.26 24.43 25.60
C LYS A 268 21.60 25.14 25.46
N LYS A 269 21.56 26.29 24.81
CA LYS A 269 22.73 27.15 24.64
C LYS A 269 23.08 27.78 25.99
N ALA A 270 24.27 27.48 26.48
CA ALA A 270 24.82 28.05 27.70
C ALA A 270 25.66 29.29 27.35
N ASP A 271 25.03 30.46 27.38
CA ASP A 271 25.63 31.74 26.98
C ASP A 271 26.36 32.44 28.14
N PHE A 272 27.51 33.04 27.85
CA PHE A 272 28.27 33.87 28.79
C PHE A 272 29.03 34.98 28.05
N THR A 273 29.46 36.00 28.79
CA THR A 273 30.24 37.13 28.27
C THR A 273 31.51 37.31 29.09
N ILE A 274 32.63 37.51 28.40
CA ILE A 274 33.91 37.93 29.00
C ILE A 274 34.08 39.42 28.73
N LYS A 275 34.49 40.18 29.75
CA LYS A 275 34.77 41.61 29.66
C LYS A 275 36.25 41.86 29.92
N ALA A 276 36.95 42.34 28.90
CA ALA A 276 38.35 42.72 28.93
C ALA A 276 38.55 43.98 29.79
N ILE A 277 39.40 43.87 30.82
CA ILE A 277 39.64 44.92 31.81
C ILE A 277 41.15 45.04 32.01
N ASN A 278 41.63 46.28 32.01
CA ASN A 278 43.05 46.58 32.17
C ASN A 278 43.51 46.50 33.64
N TYR A 279 44.81 46.72 33.88
CA TYR A 279 45.41 46.65 35.22
C TYR A 279 44.75 47.59 36.25
N TYR A 280 44.15 48.69 35.80
CA TYR A 280 43.50 49.69 36.65
C TYR A 280 42.01 49.41 36.92
N GLY A 281 41.47 48.30 36.40
CA GLY A 281 40.05 47.98 36.53
C GLY A 281 39.17 48.72 35.52
N GLU A 282 39.76 49.32 34.48
CA GLU A 282 39.01 50.04 33.44
C GLU A 282 38.71 49.09 32.27
N PRO A 283 37.46 49.05 31.76
CA PRO A 283 37.13 48.25 30.58
C PRO A 283 37.86 48.75 29.33
N LEU A 284 38.32 47.83 28.50
CA LEU A 284 38.88 48.18 27.20
C LEU A 284 37.79 48.56 26.21
N ALA A 285 38.09 49.50 25.31
CA ALA A 285 37.17 49.95 24.27
C ALA A 285 37.25 49.13 22.97
N ASN A 286 38.29 48.31 22.84
CA ASN A 286 38.57 47.51 21.64
C ASN A 286 38.77 46.04 22.04
N GLY A 287 38.51 45.14 21.07
CA GLY A 287 38.84 43.72 21.18
C GLY A 287 40.28 43.39 20.79
N GLY A 288 40.55 42.11 20.53
CA GLY A 288 41.84 41.58 20.09
C GLY A 288 42.68 40.87 21.16
N GLU A 289 42.10 40.59 22.33
CA GLU A 289 42.76 39.87 23.43
C GLU A 289 42.77 38.35 23.19
N GLY A 290 43.83 37.69 23.65
CA GLY A 290 44.07 36.26 23.47
C GLY A 290 43.27 35.36 24.42
N PHE A 291 41.95 35.48 24.46
CA PHE A 291 41.11 34.62 25.30
C PHE A 291 40.97 33.19 24.76
N THR A 292 41.09 32.21 25.63
CA THR A 292 40.77 30.81 25.35
C THR A 292 39.75 30.27 26.35
N VAL A 293 38.82 29.44 25.87
CA VAL A 293 37.79 28.82 26.72
C VAL A 293 37.76 27.32 26.48
N LYS A 294 37.73 26.54 27.57
CA LYS A 294 37.61 25.07 27.55
C LYS A 294 36.47 24.65 28.47
N VAL A 295 35.52 23.89 27.94
CA VAL A 295 34.44 23.27 28.73
C VAL A 295 34.75 21.79 28.86
N LYS A 296 34.78 21.28 30.08
CA LYS A 296 35.13 19.89 30.40
C LYS A 296 34.06 19.22 31.24
N ASP A 297 33.84 17.93 31.03
CA ASP A 297 33.11 17.10 31.98
C ASP A 297 34.00 16.57 33.11
N ALA A 298 33.41 15.77 34.00
CA ALA A 298 34.11 15.12 35.11
C ALA A 298 35.19 14.09 34.65
N GLU A 299 35.11 13.60 33.41
CA GLU A 299 36.08 12.68 32.82
C GLU A 299 37.23 13.42 32.10
N GLY A 300 37.09 14.74 31.92
CA GLY A 300 38.05 15.61 31.25
C GLY A 300 37.84 15.74 29.74
N ASN A 301 36.72 15.24 29.20
CA ASN A 301 36.38 15.39 27.78
C ASN A 301 36.06 16.85 27.47
N GLU A 302 36.61 17.37 26.39
CA GLU A 302 36.43 18.78 25.98
C GLU A 302 35.25 18.94 25.01
N TYR A 303 34.45 19.98 25.24
CA TYR A 303 33.28 20.31 24.43
C TYR A 303 33.52 21.57 23.59
N PRO A 304 33.01 21.63 22.35
CA PRO A 304 33.15 22.80 21.50
C PRO A 304 32.55 24.06 22.13
N VAL A 305 33.31 25.16 22.08
CA VAL A 305 32.88 26.49 22.52
C VAL A 305 32.97 27.45 21.34
N SER A 306 31.90 28.23 21.11
CA SER A 306 31.93 29.38 20.22
C SER A 306 32.30 30.61 21.04
N LEU A 307 33.38 31.29 20.68
CA LEU A 307 33.80 32.57 21.27
C LEU A 307 33.88 33.63 20.17
N VAL A 308 33.17 34.74 20.34
CA VAL A 308 33.09 35.84 19.38
C VAL A 308 33.60 37.12 20.01
N ASP A 309 34.63 37.73 19.42
CA ASP A 309 35.09 39.07 19.78
C ASP A 309 34.16 40.13 19.17
N ASN A 310 33.52 40.92 20.04
CA ASN A 310 32.61 42.00 19.61
C ASN A 310 33.34 43.28 19.21
N ASN A 311 34.69 43.28 19.23
CA ASN A 311 35.56 44.41 18.92
C ASN A 311 35.33 45.65 19.79
N ASN A 312 34.70 45.48 20.96
CA ASN A 312 34.33 46.55 21.88
C ASN A 312 34.82 46.27 23.32
N GLY A 313 35.75 45.33 23.48
CA GLY A 313 36.24 44.87 24.78
C GLY A 313 35.38 43.79 25.45
N THR A 314 34.33 43.29 24.78
CA THR A 314 33.57 42.11 25.24
C THR A 314 33.66 40.95 24.26
N TYR A 315 33.52 39.74 24.79
CA TYR A 315 33.57 38.49 24.03
C TYR A 315 32.39 37.63 24.43
N ASP A 316 31.57 37.23 23.46
CA ASP A 316 30.41 36.39 23.71
C ASP A 316 30.76 34.92 23.47
N GLY A 317 30.66 34.15 24.54
CA GLY A 317 30.93 32.73 24.60
C GLY A 317 29.64 31.92 24.67
N SER A 318 29.62 30.77 24.01
CA SER A 318 28.50 29.82 24.15
C SER A 318 28.92 28.39 23.90
N TYR A 319 28.29 27.46 24.60
CA TYR A 319 28.46 26.02 24.44
C TYR A 319 27.14 25.27 24.61
N THR A 320 27.11 23.99 24.26
CA THR A 320 25.94 23.12 24.40
C THR A 320 26.40 21.71 24.73
N VAL A 321 25.75 21.07 25.69
CA VAL A 321 26.09 19.73 26.18
C VAL A 321 24.84 18.89 26.36
N ALA A 322 24.93 17.59 26.09
CA ALA A 322 23.77 16.70 26.01
C ALA A 322 23.54 15.84 27.27
N VAL A 323 24.50 15.80 28.18
CA VAL A 323 24.48 14.92 29.36
C VAL A 323 24.31 15.75 30.64
N PRO A 324 23.33 15.42 31.50
CA PRO A 324 23.11 16.16 32.74
C PRO A 324 24.16 15.76 33.79
N GLN A 325 25.05 16.70 34.13
CA GLN A 325 26.14 16.56 35.09
C GLN A 325 26.77 17.92 35.39
N ASP A 326 27.79 17.94 36.26
CA ASP A 326 28.61 19.11 36.50
C ASP A 326 29.72 19.23 35.42
N TYR A 327 29.89 20.43 34.87
CA TYR A 327 30.94 20.77 33.91
C TYR A 327 31.87 21.83 34.49
N THR A 328 33.12 21.83 34.06
CA THR A 328 34.12 22.84 34.40
C THR A 328 34.42 23.72 33.19
N VAL A 329 34.16 25.02 33.30
CA VAL A 329 34.46 26.04 32.28
C VAL A 329 35.73 26.80 32.69
N VAL A 330 36.80 26.61 31.93
CA VAL A 330 38.10 27.27 32.12
C VAL A 330 38.22 28.40 31.11
N ILE A 331 38.51 29.61 31.57
CA ILE A 331 38.68 30.82 30.76
C ILE A 331 40.07 31.40 31.08
N GLN A 332 40.90 31.56 30.05
CA GLN A 332 42.29 32.00 30.19
C GLN A 332 42.58 33.17 29.27
N LEU A 333 43.42 34.10 29.73
CA LEU A 333 44.06 35.16 28.94
C LEU A 333 45.55 34.85 28.87
N ASP A 334 46.09 34.64 27.66
CA ASP A 334 47.51 34.31 27.44
C ASP A 334 48.02 33.17 28.37
N ASP A 335 47.26 32.07 28.43
CA ASP A 335 47.51 30.88 29.28
C ASP A 335 47.41 31.11 30.80
N VAL A 336 46.88 32.25 31.25
CA VAL A 336 46.63 32.55 32.67
C VAL A 336 45.13 32.57 32.95
N ASP A 337 44.70 31.82 33.98
CA ASP A 337 43.30 31.79 34.43
C ASP A 337 42.82 33.20 34.82
N ILE A 338 41.66 33.59 34.30
CA ILE A 338 41.04 34.86 34.69
C ILE A 338 40.47 34.75 36.10
N LYS A 339 40.07 35.89 36.67
CA LYS A 339 39.34 35.95 37.94
C LYS A 339 38.16 34.97 37.96
N ASN A 340 38.09 34.16 39.02
CA ASN A 340 37.07 33.13 39.27
C ASN A 340 37.07 31.92 38.31
N SER A 341 37.98 31.85 37.34
CA SER A 341 38.17 30.62 36.59
C SER A 341 38.97 29.62 37.44
N PRO A 342 38.64 28.31 37.43
CA PRO A 342 37.56 27.67 36.69
C PRO A 342 36.15 27.84 37.30
N PHE A 343 35.13 27.88 36.44
CA PHE A 343 33.70 27.91 36.83
C PHE A 343 33.13 26.49 36.83
N ASN A 344 32.43 26.09 37.91
CA ASN A 344 31.71 24.82 37.97
C ASN A 344 30.23 25.07 37.68
N VAL A 345 29.72 24.43 36.64
CA VAL A 345 28.37 24.66 36.09
C VAL A 345 27.58 23.37 36.12
N LYS A 346 26.50 23.35 36.90
CA LYS A 346 25.56 22.22 36.95
C LYS A 346 24.61 22.30 35.76
N ILE A 347 24.60 21.25 34.94
CA ILE A 347 23.65 21.10 33.83
C ILE A 347 22.59 20.08 34.25
N ASP A 348 21.37 20.55 34.41
CA ASP A 348 20.21 19.73 34.74
C ASP A 348 19.61 19.08 33.48
N GLY A 349 18.83 18.02 33.67
CA GLY A 349 18.16 17.28 32.62
C GLY A 349 17.28 16.17 33.20
N SER A 350 16.46 15.56 32.34
CA SER A 350 15.56 14.48 32.75
C SER A 350 16.33 13.22 33.13
N ASP A 351 15.79 12.43 34.05
CA ASP A 351 16.25 11.09 34.41
C ASP A 351 15.31 10.03 33.80
N PRO A 352 15.83 9.00 33.11
CA PRO A 352 14.99 7.99 32.45
C PRO A 352 14.21 7.10 33.43
N LYS A 353 14.66 6.98 34.68
CA LYS A 353 14.00 6.15 35.69
C LYS A 353 12.83 6.85 36.36
N GLU A 354 12.88 8.18 36.41
CA GLU A 354 11.86 8.99 37.06
C GLU A 354 10.86 9.59 36.07
N SER A 355 11.27 9.84 34.81
CA SER A 355 10.40 10.40 33.76
C SER A 355 9.31 9.40 33.33
N ASN A 356 8.17 9.92 32.90
CA ASN A 356 7.00 9.08 32.56
C ASN A 356 6.26 9.58 31.31
N ALA A 357 5.55 8.67 30.65
CA ALA A 357 4.69 8.96 29.51
C ALA A 357 3.23 8.61 29.81
N TYR A 358 2.29 9.43 29.35
CA TYR A 358 0.86 9.26 29.65
C TYR A 358 -0.02 9.91 28.57
N GLY A 359 -1.19 9.33 28.33
CA GLY A 359 -2.17 9.85 27.38
C GLY A 359 -2.84 8.76 26.55
N PRO A 360 -3.89 9.11 25.78
CA PRO A 360 -4.74 8.13 25.10
C PRO A 360 -3.98 7.27 24.08
N GLY A 361 -2.95 7.81 23.43
CA GLY A 361 -2.11 7.06 22.48
C GLY A 361 -1.25 5.95 23.10
N LEU A 362 -1.23 5.81 24.43
CA LEU A 362 -0.64 4.68 25.15
C LEU A 362 -1.69 3.68 25.66
N GLU A 363 -2.97 3.97 25.48
CA GLU A 363 -4.10 3.17 25.97
C GLU A 363 -4.83 2.46 24.81
N GLY A 364 -4.95 3.13 23.66
CA GLY A 364 -5.58 2.57 22.48
C GLY A 364 -5.60 3.55 21.31
N GLY A 365 -6.11 3.10 20.16
CA GLY A 365 -6.27 3.98 19.00
C GLY A 365 -7.08 3.34 17.88
N LYS A 366 -7.24 4.09 16.79
CA LYS A 366 -7.96 3.66 15.58
C LYS A 366 -7.10 3.94 14.36
N VAL A 367 -7.14 3.05 13.36
CA VAL A 367 -6.44 3.23 12.10
C VAL A 367 -6.82 4.57 11.45
N GLY A 368 -5.82 5.33 11.01
CA GLY A 368 -6.02 6.61 10.35
C GLY A 368 -6.40 7.78 11.26
N GLN A 369 -6.49 7.59 12.59
CA GLN A 369 -6.58 8.68 13.54
C GLN A 369 -5.25 8.90 14.27
N PRO A 370 -4.82 10.17 14.49
CA PRO A 370 -3.63 10.46 15.28
C PRO A 370 -3.76 9.94 16.72
N ALA A 371 -2.82 9.11 17.14
CA ALA A 371 -2.67 8.66 18.51
C ALA A 371 -1.69 9.57 19.23
N GLN A 372 -2.17 10.27 20.27
CA GLN A 372 -1.41 11.31 20.97
C GLN A 372 -1.17 10.96 22.43
N PHE A 373 0.02 11.25 22.93
CA PHE A 373 0.34 11.19 24.35
C PHE A 373 1.39 12.23 24.72
N LYS A 374 1.69 12.37 26.01
CA LYS A 374 2.67 13.32 26.53
C LYS A 374 3.77 12.59 27.28
N ILE A 375 4.97 13.15 27.25
CA ILE A 375 6.08 12.78 28.12
C ILE A 375 6.31 13.91 29.10
N GLN A 376 6.47 13.60 30.38
CA GLN A 376 6.90 14.55 31.40
C GLN A 376 8.32 14.21 31.84
N GLY A 377 9.26 15.11 31.52
CA GLY A 377 10.63 15.04 32.04
C GLY A 377 10.66 15.30 33.54
N ARG A 378 11.37 14.46 34.28
CA ARG A 378 11.57 14.56 35.73
C ARG A 378 13.04 14.40 36.09
N ASN A 379 13.51 15.12 37.11
CA ASN A 379 14.89 14.98 37.60
C ASN A 379 15.08 13.68 38.41
N LYS A 380 16.29 13.46 38.93
CA LYS A 380 16.66 12.29 39.76
C LYS A 380 15.87 12.21 41.07
N GLU A 381 15.32 13.33 41.52
CA GLU A 381 14.49 13.44 42.71
C GLU A 381 12.99 13.21 42.42
N GLY A 382 12.62 12.95 41.16
CA GLY A 382 11.24 12.71 40.72
C GLY A 382 10.42 13.98 40.49
N GLU A 383 11.01 15.17 40.61
CA GLU A 383 10.35 16.45 40.41
C GLU A 383 10.21 16.78 38.93
N SER A 384 9.04 17.28 38.52
CA SER A 384 8.80 17.72 37.15
C SER A 384 9.72 18.87 36.79
N LEU A 385 10.41 18.73 35.67
CA LEU A 385 11.23 19.80 35.11
C LEU A 385 10.33 20.85 34.46
N THR A 386 10.81 22.10 34.49
CA THR A 386 10.13 23.28 33.92
C THR A 386 10.81 23.81 32.66
N GLN A 387 11.82 23.09 32.17
CA GLN A 387 12.59 23.43 30.99
C GLN A 387 12.68 22.22 30.07
N GLY A 388 12.49 22.46 28.77
CA GLY A 388 12.70 21.48 27.71
C GLY A 388 14.15 21.41 27.24
N GLY A 389 14.48 20.44 26.40
CA GLY A 389 15.81 20.26 25.80
C GLY A 389 16.34 18.83 25.86
N ASP A 390 15.67 17.93 26.57
CA ASP A 390 16.02 16.52 26.58
C ASP A 390 15.75 15.85 25.22
N ASP A 391 16.58 14.87 24.89
CA ASP A 391 16.46 14.07 23.67
C ASP A 391 15.56 12.86 23.94
N PHE A 392 14.24 13.10 23.87
CA PHE A 392 13.25 12.03 23.89
C PHE A 392 13.00 11.50 22.48
N THR A 393 13.06 10.17 22.33
CA THR A 393 12.70 9.47 21.10
C THR A 393 11.65 8.41 21.40
N VAL A 394 10.78 8.13 20.43
CA VAL A 394 9.69 7.16 20.58
C VAL A 394 9.78 6.15 19.44
N LYS A 395 9.73 4.86 19.79
CA LYS A 395 9.63 3.77 18.82
C LYS A 395 8.24 3.16 18.92
N VAL A 396 7.53 3.15 17.82
CA VAL A 396 6.23 2.48 17.69
C VAL A 396 6.40 1.32 16.72
N ASN A 397 6.18 0.10 17.19
CA ASN A 397 6.24 -1.11 16.35
C ASN A 397 4.83 -1.68 16.22
N GLY A 398 4.29 -1.72 15.01
CA GLY A 398 3.02 -2.37 14.69
C GLY A 398 3.20 -3.69 13.95
N PRO A 399 2.10 -4.38 13.61
CA PRO A 399 2.12 -5.67 12.92
C PRO A 399 2.86 -5.65 11.57
N ASN A 400 2.80 -4.53 10.85
CA ASN A 400 3.45 -4.35 9.54
C ASN A 400 4.81 -3.61 9.61
N GLY A 401 5.37 -3.44 10.81
CA GLY A 401 6.66 -2.80 11.04
C GLY A 401 6.56 -1.47 11.80
N PRO A 402 7.65 -0.67 11.78
CA PRO A 402 7.72 0.56 12.55
C PRO A 402 6.75 1.64 12.01
N VAL A 403 6.14 2.38 12.93
CA VAL A 403 5.29 3.54 12.66
C VAL A 403 6.03 4.79 13.12
N ASP A 404 6.07 5.80 12.25
CA ASP A 404 6.74 7.06 12.56
C ASP A 404 5.99 7.81 13.68
N ALA A 405 6.73 8.25 14.69
CA ALA A 405 6.26 9.09 15.77
C ALA A 405 7.00 10.43 15.76
N THR A 406 6.27 11.51 15.99
CA THR A 406 6.84 12.85 16.15
C THR A 406 6.85 13.24 17.62
N VAL A 407 7.98 13.72 18.11
CA VAL A 407 8.14 14.27 19.46
C VAL A 407 8.38 15.76 19.35
N LYS A 408 7.60 16.55 20.09
CA LYS A 408 7.70 18.01 20.13
C LYS A 408 7.97 18.48 21.56
N ASP A 409 9.12 19.09 21.78
CA ASP A 409 9.45 19.78 23.02
C ASP A 409 8.59 21.05 23.19
N ASN A 410 7.85 21.15 24.29
CA ASN A 410 7.04 22.32 24.62
C ASN A 410 7.84 23.41 25.36
N GLY A 411 9.09 23.14 25.72
CA GLY A 411 9.99 24.06 26.41
C GLY A 411 9.73 24.18 27.91
N ASP A 412 8.72 23.50 28.44
CA ASP A 412 8.28 23.52 29.84
C ASP A 412 8.57 22.22 30.58
N GLY A 413 9.42 21.35 30.01
CA GLY A 413 9.72 20.01 30.52
C GLY A 413 8.71 18.94 30.10
N SER A 414 7.65 19.30 29.37
CA SER A 414 6.74 18.36 28.72
C SER A 414 7.01 18.23 27.22
N TYR A 415 6.68 17.07 26.65
CA TYR A 415 6.85 16.77 25.23
C TYR A 415 5.56 16.17 24.68
N ASP A 416 5.06 16.72 23.57
CA ASP A 416 3.91 16.18 22.86
C ASP A 416 4.38 15.10 21.89
N VAL A 417 3.75 13.93 21.94
CA VAL A 417 4.01 12.83 21.02
C VAL A 417 2.75 12.53 20.21
N GLU A 418 2.94 12.35 18.92
CA GLU A 418 1.89 11.90 18.00
C GLU A 418 2.46 10.82 17.06
N TYR A 419 1.67 9.77 16.81
CA TYR A 419 1.92 8.80 15.75
C TYR A 419 0.61 8.44 15.03
N ASN A 420 0.72 8.01 13.78
CA ASN A 420 -0.44 7.73 12.92
C ASN A 420 -0.44 6.26 12.51
N PRO A 421 -1.16 5.38 13.23
CA PRO A 421 -1.20 3.96 12.89
C PRO A 421 -1.96 3.74 11.59
N THR A 422 -1.39 2.91 10.71
CA THR A 422 -1.96 2.59 9.39
C THR A 422 -2.57 1.19 9.32
N THR A 423 -2.39 0.39 10.37
CA THR A 423 -2.82 -1.00 10.46
C THR A 423 -3.40 -1.28 11.83
N GLY A 424 -4.50 -2.02 11.92
CA GLY A 424 -5.03 -2.48 13.19
C GLY A 424 -4.19 -3.60 13.79
N GLY A 425 -4.42 -3.88 15.07
CA GLY A 425 -3.73 -4.91 15.84
C GLY A 425 -2.85 -4.34 16.95
N ASP A 426 -2.06 -5.22 17.56
CA ASP A 426 -1.23 -4.90 18.73
C ASP A 426 -0.01 -4.08 18.29
N HIS A 427 0.17 -2.92 18.91
CA HIS A 427 1.32 -2.04 18.74
C HIS A 427 2.11 -1.98 20.04
N ASN A 428 3.43 -1.86 19.93
CA ASN A 428 4.32 -1.68 21.07
C ASN A 428 4.95 -0.29 20.99
N VAL A 429 4.65 0.57 21.97
CA VAL A 429 5.12 1.96 22.03
C VAL A 429 6.15 2.09 23.15
N GLU A 430 7.39 2.39 22.81
CA GLU A 430 8.48 2.53 23.78
C GLU A 430 9.14 3.91 23.68
N VAL A 431 9.32 4.55 24.84
CA VAL A 431 9.92 5.89 24.96
C VAL A 431 11.35 5.75 25.47
N PHE A 432 12.27 6.46 24.83
CA PHE A 432 13.69 6.52 25.18
C PHE A 432 14.11 7.95 25.49
N LEU A 433 15.02 8.11 26.43
CA LEU A 433 15.69 9.36 26.77
C LEU A 433 17.19 9.17 26.55
N ARG A 434 17.77 9.91 25.60
CA ARG A 434 19.20 9.82 25.23
C ARG A 434 19.65 8.38 24.93
N GLY A 435 18.77 7.60 24.31
CA GLY A 435 18.99 6.20 23.94
C GLY A 435 18.68 5.16 25.03
N GLU A 436 18.38 5.56 26.26
CA GLU A 436 17.94 4.64 27.33
C GLU A 436 16.42 4.59 27.47
N PRO A 437 15.80 3.40 27.62
CA PRO A 437 14.35 3.28 27.79
C PRO A 437 13.89 3.84 29.14
N LEU A 438 12.67 4.40 29.18
CA LEU A 438 12.07 4.83 30.44
C LEU A 438 11.74 3.64 31.34
N ALA A 439 11.71 3.86 32.67
CA ALA A 439 11.37 2.81 33.64
C ALA A 439 9.95 2.23 33.47
N GLN A 440 9.03 2.98 32.86
CA GLN A 440 7.68 2.51 32.51
C GLN A 440 7.70 1.32 31.53
N GLY A 441 8.78 1.17 30.76
CA GLY A 441 8.89 0.14 29.72
C GLY A 441 7.98 0.43 28.52
N PRO A 442 7.86 -0.53 27.60
CA PRO A 442 6.98 -0.40 26.45
C PRO A 442 5.50 -0.55 26.84
N ALA A 443 4.63 0.21 26.20
CA ALA A 443 3.18 0.09 26.30
C ALA A 443 2.63 -0.76 25.14
N ASP A 444 1.85 -1.78 25.47
CA ASP A 444 1.10 -2.55 24.48
C ASP A 444 -0.24 -1.85 24.20
N VAL A 445 -0.41 -1.37 22.98
CA VAL A 445 -1.53 -0.53 22.55
C VAL A 445 -2.33 -1.27 21.48
N LYS A 446 -3.63 -1.47 21.72
CA LYS A 446 -4.53 -2.05 20.71
C LYS A 446 -5.01 -0.97 19.75
N ILE A 447 -4.69 -1.10 18.47
CA ILE A 447 -5.24 -0.25 17.42
C ILE A 447 -6.40 -0.98 16.74
N LEU A 448 -7.59 -0.38 16.74
CA LEU A 448 -8.77 -0.91 16.07
C LEU A 448 -8.80 -0.48 14.60
N ASN A 449 -9.22 -1.38 13.71
CA ASN A 449 -9.47 -1.04 12.31
C ASN A 449 -10.76 -0.24 12.15
N SER A 450 -11.75 -0.47 13.03
CA SER A 450 -13.10 0.10 12.91
C SER A 450 -13.54 1.00 14.07
N ASP A 451 -14.69 1.62 13.86
CA ASP A 451 -15.46 2.36 14.85
C ASP A 451 -16.73 1.57 15.23
N ALA A 452 -16.98 1.44 16.53
CA ALA A 452 -18.16 0.73 17.03
C ALA A 452 -19.48 1.36 16.53
N ASN A 453 -19.55 2.70 16.48
CA ASN A 453 -20.77 3.41 16.09
C ASN A 453 -21.09 3.31 14.60
N ASN A 454 -20.10 2.95 13.77
CA ASN A 454 -20.26 2.79 12.33
C ASN A 454 -20.45 1.32 11.92
N SER A 455 -19.87 0.40 12.70
CA SER A 455 -19.97 -1.04 12.46
C SER A 455 -21.37 -1.57 12.79
N TYR A 456 -21.84 -2.55 12.05
CA TYR A 456 -23.22 -3.05 12.15
C TYR A 456 -23.32 -4.54 11.83
N CYS A 457 -24.43 -5.16 12.21
CA CYS A 457 -24.75 -6.55 11.86
C CYS A 457 -25.81 -6.62 10.75
N GLU A 458 -25.71 -7.61 9.88
CA GLU A 458 -26.75 -7.98 8.92
C GLU A 458 -26.80 -9.49 8.70
N GLY A 459 -27.90 -9.99 8.13
CA GLY A 459 -28.03 -11.39 7.77
C GLY A 459 -29.23 -12.08 8.45
N PRO A 460 -29.55 -13.30 8.01
CA PRO A 460 -30.78 -13.99 8.41
C PRO A 460 -30.86 -14.18 9.93
N GLY A 461 -29.80 -14.66 10.59
CA GLY A 461 -29.76 -14.87 12.04
C GLY A 461 -29.92 -13.59 12.85
N PHE A 462 -29.54 -12.43 12.32
CA PHE A 462 -29.71 -11.15 13.01
C PHE A 462 -31.16 -10.65 12.97
N GLU A 463 -31.93 -11.05 11.96
CA GLU A 463 -33.33 -10.65 11.81
C GLU A 463 -34.31 -11.68 12.37
N LYS A 464 -34.08 -12.98 12.12
CA LYS A 464 -34.98 -14.08 12.49
C LYS A 464 -34.21 -15.38 12.72
N ALA A 465 -34.65 -16.16 13.70
CA ALA A 465 -34.13 -17.50 13.94
C ALA A 465 -35.24 -18.46 14.38
N GLN A 466 -34.95 -19.76 14.28
CA GLN A 466 -35.85 -20.84 14.67
C GLN A 466 -35.11 -21.79 15.60
N ALA A 467 -35.81 -22.32 16.60
CA ALA A 467 -35.23 -23.28 17.52
C ALA A 467 -34.66 -24.50 16.77
N LYS A 468 -33.58 -25.09 17.30
CA LYS A 468 -32.81 -26.24 16.80
C LYS A 468 -32.19 -26.06 15.40
N ARG A 469 -32.22 -24.85 14.83
CA ARG A 469 -31.68 -24.55 13.50
C ARG A 469 -30.37 -23.77 13.60
N PRO A 470 -29.29 -24.24 12.94
CA PRO A 470 -28.11 -23.40 12.78
C PRO A 470 -28.48 -22.19 11.92
N THR A 471 -28.06 -21.02 12.36
CA THR A 471 -28.19 -19.77 11.62
C THR A 471 -26.95 -18.93 11.83
N GLU A 472 -26.79 -17.92 10.98
CA GLU A 472 -25.66 -17.02 11.03
C GLU A 472 -26.04 -15.59 10.66
N PHE A 473 -25.21 -14.66 11.09
CA PHE A 473 -25.21 -13.28 10.63
C PHE A 473 -23.78 -12.76 10.53
N THR A 474 -23.62 -11.65 9.83
CA THR A 474 -22.33 -11.04 9.55
C THR A 474 -22.22 -9.72 10.28
N ILE A 475 -21.07 -9.49 10.94
CA ILE A 475 -20.67 -8.19 11.45
C ILE A 475 -19.84 -7.51 10.34
N HIS A 476 -20.21 -6.30 9.97
CA HIS A 476 -19.47 -5.45 9.05
C HIS A 476 -18.67 -4.42 9.85
N SER A 477 -17.34 -4.55 9.81
CA SER A 477 -16.39 -3.62 10.40
C SER A 477 -16.29 -2.38 9.52
N VAL A 478 -16.58 -1.21 10.08
CA VAL A 478 -16.61 0.07 9.36
C VAL A 478 -15.70 1.09 10.05
N GLY A 479 -14.78 1.67 9.28
CA GLY A 479 -13.83 2.67 9.75
C GLY A 479 -14.49 3.98 10.17
N VAL A 480 -13.70 4.85 10.82
CA VAL A 480 -14.12 6.20 11.24
C VAL A 480 -14.54 7.10 10.06
N ASP A 481 -14.08 6.77 8.85
CA ASP A 481 -14.40 7.48 7.60
C ASP A 481 -15.68 6.96 6.92
N ASN A 482 -16.45 6.11 7.60
CA ASN A 482 -17.65 5.41 7.10
C ASN A 482 -17.38 4.49 5.90
N LYS A 483 -16.13 4.04 5.69
CA LYS A 483 -15.82 3.02 4.69
C LYS A 483 -15.69 1.64 5.34
N PRO A 484 -16.11 0.57 4.63
CA PRO A 484 -15.83 -0.79 5.07
C PRO A 484 -14.33 -0.98 5.27
N CYS A 485 -13.96 -1.60 6.40
CA CYS A 485 -12.60 -2.07 6.60
C CYS A 485 -12.31 -3.20 5.61
N THR A 486 -11.04 -3.39 5.27
CA THR A 486 -10.59 -4.42 4.30
C THR A 486 -9.65 -5.45 4.91
N ALA A 487 -9.48 -5.38 6.23
CA ALA A 487 -8.64 -6.27 7.02
C ALA A 487 -9.41 -6.67 8.28
N GLY A 488 -9.17 -7.89 8.74
CA GLY A 488 -9.66 -8.42 10.02
C GLY A 488 -8.85 -7.93 11.23
N GLY A 489 -9.05 -8.59 12.37
CA GLY A 489 -8.29 -8.40 13.61
C GLY A 489 -8.95 -7.53 14.69
N ASP A 490 -10.15 -7.03 14.45
CA ASP A 490 -10.92 -6.31 15.46
C ASP A 490 -11.50 -7.29 16.51
N PRO A 491 -11.40 -6.99 17.81
CA PRO A 491 -11.81 -7.89 18.88
C PRO A 491 -13.32 -7.81 19.14
N PHE A 492 -14.16 -8.19 18.16
CA PHE A 492 -15.60 -8.27 18.35
C PHE A 492 -15.96 -9.36 19.38
N GLN A 493 -16.87 -9.04 20.29
CA GLN A 493 -17.49 -10.00 21.21
C GLN A 493 -18.99 -10.06 20.94
N VAL A 494 -19.56 -11.26 20.97
CA VAL A 494 -20.98 -11.49 20.78
C VAL A 494 -21.54 -12.28 21.95
N ALA A 495 -22.66 -11.82 22.48
CA ALA A 495 -23.46 -12.56 23.46
C ALA A 495 -24.92 -12.56 23.01
N ILE A 496 -25.58 -13.71 23.13
CA ILE A 496 -27.02 -13.85 22.89
C ILE A 496 -27.63 -14.36 24.19
N SER A 497 -28.40 -13.50 24.86
CA SER A 497 -28.99 -13.77 26.17
C SER A 497 -30.51 -13.81 26.09
N GLY A 498 -31.15 -14.73 26.83
CA GLY A 498 -32.59 -14.96 26.76
C GLY A 498 -33.00 -16.28 27.41
N GLY A 499 -33.94 -17.00 26.79
CA GLY A 499 -34.53 -18.24 27.34
C GLY A 499 -33.52 -19.29 27.79
N SER A 500 -32.44 -19.51 27.03
CA SER A 500 -31.35 -20.43 27.38
C SER A 500 -29.98 -19.92 26.86
N PRO A 501 -28.84 -20.29 27.48
CA PRO A 501 -27.52 -19.94 26.97
C PRO A 501 -27.26 -20.58 25.61
N ILE A 502 -26.79 -19.79 24.64
CA ILE A 502 -26.48 -20.24 23.29
C ILE A 502 -24.96 -20.23 23.09
N GLN A 503 -24.41 -21.30 22.51
CA GLN A 503 -23.03 -21.32 22.06
C GLN A 503 -22.89 -20.54 20.75
N ILE A 504 -21.90 -19.66 20.70
CA ILE A 504 -21.65 -18.75 19.58
C ILE A 504 -20.23 -19.00 19.07
N ALA A 505 -20.09 -19.11 17.75
CA ALA A 505 -18.80 -19.11 17.07
C ALA A 505 -18.67 -17.81 16.27
N ILE A 506 -17.51 -17.17 16.37
CA ILE A 506 -17.16 -15.98 15.58
C ILE A 506 -15.97 -16.37 14.71
N GLN A 507 -16.09 -16.18 13.41
CA GLN A 507 -15.03 -16.35 12.43
C GLN A 507 -14.68 -14.99 11.83
N ASP A 508 -13.42 -14.58 11.96
CA ASP A 508 -12.87 -13.47 11.20
C ASP A 508 -12.60 -13.94 9.76
N ASN A 509 -13.13 -13.22 8.77
CA ASN A 509 -12.95 -13.54 7.36
C ASN A 509 -11.73 -12.83 6.74
N ASP A 510 -10.97 -12.08 7.54
CA ASP A 510 -9.78 -11.31 7.15
C ASP A 510 -10.03 -10.22 6.08
N ASP A 511 -11.29 -9.89 5.81
CA ASP A 511 -11.71 -8.93 4.78
C ASP A 511 -12.52 -7.75 5.33
N GLY A 512 -12.56 -7.59 6.66
CA GLY A 512 -13.39 -6.62 7.36
C GLY A 512 -14.80 -7.11 7.69
N THR A 513 -15.10 -8.39 7.47
CA THR A 513 -16.34 -9.02 7.91
C THR A 513 -16.08 -10.17 8.89
N TYR A 514 -17.06 -10.42 9.78
CA TYR A 514 -16.99 -11.49 10.77
C TYR A 514 -18.28 -12.29 10.73
N THR A 515 -18.18 -13.60 10.50
CA THR A 515 -19.33 -14.50 10.48
C THR A 515 -19.60 -15.00 11.90
N VAL A 516 -20.83 -14.76 12.36
CA VAL A 516 -21.31 -15.22 13.67
C VAL A 516 -22.30 -16.34 13.45
N SER A 517 -21.97 -17.54 13.92
CA SER A 517 -22.83 -18.73 13.80
C SER A 517 -23.31 -19.19 15.17
N TYR A 518 -24.60 -19.53 15.27
CA TYR A 518 -25.21 -20.05 16.49
C TYR A 518 -26.42 -20.94 16.21
N THR A 519 -26.82 -21.75 17.20
CA THR A 519 -28.01 -22.62 17.13
C THR A 519 -28.84 -22.45 18.40
N PRO A 520 -30.01 -21.81 18.36
CA PRO A 520 -30.84 -21.64 19.54
C PRO A 520 -31.62 -22.92 19.86
N GLU A 521 -31.61 -23.39 21.10
CA GLU A 521 -32.28 -24.65 21.47
C GLU A 521 -33.79 -24.48 21.74
N GLN A 522 -34.21 -23.31 22.24
CA GLN A 522 -35.58 -23.07 22.68
C GLN A 522 -36.18 -21.81 22.02
N PRO A 523 -37.49 -21.81 21.70
CA PRO A 523 -38.18 -20.61 21.24
C PRO A 523 -38.32 -19.57 22.36
N GLY A 524 -38.59 -18.33 21.96
CA GLY A 524 -38.80 -17.20 22.88
C GLY A 524 -38.07 -15.94 22.46
N ASP A 525 -38.13 -14.92 23.31
CA ASP A 525 -37.43 -13.65 23.08
C ASP A 525 -35.98 -13.74 23.56
N TYR A 526 -35.05 -13.30 22.71
CA TYR A 526 -33.62 -13.22 22.98
C TYR A 526 -33.11 -11.82 22.63
N GLU A 527 -31.97 -11.46 23.21
CA GLU A 527 -31.27 -10.21 22.97
C GLU A 527 -29.86 -10.50 22.45
N ILE A 528 -29.53 -9.98 21.27
CA ILE A 528 -28.21 -10.01 20.69
C ILE A 528 -27.44 -8.77 21.15
N GLN A 529 -26.29 -9.02 21.76
CA GLN A 529 -25.28 -8.04 22.16
C GLN A 529 -24.02 -8.26 21.31
N VAL A 530 -23.55 -7.23 20.64
CA VAL A 530 -22.27 -7.21 19.91
C VAL A 530 -21.48 -5.98 20.35
N THR A 531 -20.27 -6.21 20.88
CA THR A 531 -19.38 -5.15 21.33
C THR A 531 -18.05 -5.19 20.58
N LEU A 532 -17.46 -4.02 20.36
CA LEU A 532 -16.11 -3.82 19.88
C LEU A 532 -15.32 -3.13 21.00
N ASN A 533 -14.35 -3.83 21.58
CA ASN A 533 -13.56 -3.32 22.71
C ASN A 533 -14.44 -2.77 23.85
N ASP A 534 -15.40 -3.59 24.29
CA ASP A 534 -16.41 -3.30 25.33
C ASP A 534 -17.45 -2.20 24.99
N GLU A 535 -17.39 -1.58 23.81
CA GLU A 535 -18.42 -0.63 23.35
C GLU A 535 -19.44 -1.32 22.44
N PRO A 536 -20.77 -1.14 22.64
CA PRO A 536 -21.79 -1.71 21.76
C PRO A 536 -21.72 -1.08 20.37
N ILE A 537 -21.88 -1.90 19.33
CA ILE A 537 -21.91 -1.40 17.95
C ILE A 537 -23.27 -0.81 17.59
N LYS A 538 -23.41 -0.28 16.38
CA LYS A 538 -24.66 0.31 15.90
C LYS A 538 -25.83 -0.68 15.97
N ASP A 539 -26.99 -0.17 16.39
CA ASP A 539 -28.27 -0.89 16.48
C ASP A 539 -28.27 -2.10 17.45
N ILE A 540 -27.33 -2.12 18.40
CA ILE A 540 -27.21 -3.11 19.47
C ILE A 540 -27.48 -2.46 20.85
N PRO A 541 -28.20 -3.12 21.78
CA PRO A 541 -28.79 -4.45 21.66
C PRO A 541 -29.94 -4.57 20.66
N LYS A 542 -30.07 -5.76 20.06
CA LYS A 542 -31.21 -6.11 19.21
C LYS A 542 -32.00 -7.26 19.80
N SER A 543 -33.29 -7.02 20.03
CA SER A 543 -34.24 -8.08 20.41
C SER A 543 -34.65 -8.90 19.19
N ILE A 544 -34.59 -10.22 19.30
CA ILE A 544 -35.06 -11.17 18.29
C ILE A 544 -36.04 -12.17 18.92
N HIS A 545 -37.07 -12.56 18.16
CA HIS A 545 -38.00 -13.61 18.58
C HIS A 545 -37.65 -14.91 17.86
N ILE A 546 -37.19 -15.90 18.61
CA ILE A 546 -36.86 -17.23 18.11
C ILE A 546 -38.14 -18.04 18.03
N LYS A 547 -38.51 -18.43 16.81
CA LYS A 547 -39.74 -19.17 16.56
C LYS A 547 -39.62 -20.64 16.97
N PRO A 548 -40.74 -21.30 17.33
CA PRO A 548 -40.76 -22.74 17.55
C PRO A 548 -40.40 -23.50 16.28
N ALA A 549 -39.70 -24.62 16.46
CA ALA A 549 -39.43 -25.57 15.38
C ALA A 549 -40.63 -26.45 15.10
N ALA A 550 -40.74 -26.99 13.88
CA ALA A 550 -41.63 -28.12 13.64
C ALA A 550 -41.23 -29.33 14.50
N ASP A 551 -42.23 -30.10 14.91
CA ASP A 551 -42.10 -31.31 15.70
C ASP A 551 -42.31 -32.54 14.80
N PRO A 552 -41.40 -33.52 14.80
CA PRO A 552 -41.51 -34.69 13.93
C PRO A 552 -42.70 -35.60 14.30
N GLU A 553 -43.10 -35.68 15.57
CA GLU A 553 -44.23 -36.51 16.00
C GLU A 553 -45.59 -35.86 15.71
N LYS A 554 -45.65 -34.53 15.62
CA LYS A 554 -46.87 -33.77 15.29
C LYS A 554 -47.04 -33.49 13.80
N SER A 555 -45.93 -33.31 13.08
CA SER A 555 -45.93 -33.10 11.64
C SER A 555 -46.38 -34.37 10.92
N TYR A 556 -47.02 -34.22 9.76
CA TYR A 556 -47.55 -35.34 8.98
C TYR A 556 -47.50 -35.04 7.48
N ALA A 557 -47.75 -36.05 6.65
CA ALA A 557 -47.90 -35.87 5.21
C ALA A 557 -49.11 -36.64 4.66
N GLU A 558 -49.75 -36.07 3.63
CA GLU A 558 -50.93 -36.64 2.98
C GLU A 558 -50.90 -36.40 1.47
N GLY A 559 -51.54 -37.28 0.70
CA GLY A 559 -51.67 -37.14 -0.74
C GLY A 559 -51.61 -38.47 -1.50
N PRO A 560 -52.02 -38.47 -2.79
CA PRO A 560 -52.19 -39.68 -3.60
C PRO A 560 -50.88 -40.48 -3.77
N GLY A 561 -49.73 -39.81 -3.83
CA GLY A 561 -48.42 -40.46 -3.93
C GLY A 561 -48.03 -41.30 -2.70
N LEU A 562 -48.73 -41.12 -1.57
CA LEU A 562 -48.59 -41.94 -0.37
C LEU A 562 -49.59 -43.12 -0.31
N GLU A 563 -50.43 -43.30 -1.33
CA GLU A 563 -51.43 -44.37 -1.42
C GLU A 563 -51.07 -45.39 -2.52
N GLY A 564 -50.36 -44.97 -3.56
CA GLY A 564 -49.91 -45.81 -4.67
C GLY A 564 -49.37 -44.96 -5.82
N GLY A 565 -48.91 -45.61 -6.89
CA GLY A 565 -48.46 -44.92 -8.10
C GLY A 565 -48.59 -45.77 -9.35
N GLU A 566 -48.31 -45.16 -10.50
CA GLU A 566 -48.16 -45.85 -11.78
C GLU A 566 -46.84 -45.43 -12.42
N CYS A 567 -46.17 -46.35 -13.11
CA CYS A 567 -44.93 -46.05 -13.81
C CYS A 567 -45.12 -44.86 -14.78
N PHE A 568 -44.14 -43.95 -14.81
CA PHE A 568 -44.11 -42.78 -15.68
C PHE A 568 -45.26 -41.78 -15.43
N GLN A 569 -45.85 -41.78 -14.24
CA GLN A 569 -46.82 -40.78 -13.81
C GLN A 569 -46.30 -40.08 -12.54
N PRO A 570 -46.45 -38.74 -12.44
CA PRO A 570 -46.06 -38.02 -11.24
C PRO A 570 -46.94 -38.44 -10.07
N SER A 571 -46.29 -38.76 -8.96
CA SER A 571 -46.91 -39.09 -7.67
C SER A 571 -46.61 -37.95 -6.70
N GLN A 572 -47.66 -37.38 -6.10
CA GLN A 572 -47.57 -36.16 -5.31
C GLN A 572 -48.10 -36.35 -3.89
N PHE A 573 -47.48 -35.69 -2.91
CA PHE A 573 -48.01 -35.53 -1.56
C PHE A 573 -47.53 -34.23 -0.92
N LYS A 574 -48.22 -33.78 0.13
CA LYS A 574 -47.92 -32.55 0.85
C LYS A 574 -47.55 -32.87 2.30
N ILE A 575 -46.50 -32.23 2.79
CA ILE A 575 -46.06 -32.28 4.20
C ILE A 575 -46.65 -31.06 4.92
N HIS A 576 -47.15 -31.26 6.13
CA HIS A 576 -47.65 -30.23 7.03
C HIS A 576 -46.76 -30.16 8.27
N ALA A 577 -46.06 -29.04 8.42
CA ALA A 577 -45.24 -28.76 9.59
C ALA A 577 -46.12 -28.29 10.75
N VAL A 578 -45.97 -28.94 11.89
CA VAL A 578 -46.74 -28.66 13.11
C VAL A 578 -45.75 -28.53 14.25
N ASP A 579 -45.90 -27.49 15.07
CA ASP A 579 -45.04 -27.29 16.24
C ASP A 579 -45.39 -28.26 17.40
N PRO A 580 -44.60 -28.30 18.49
CA PRO A 580 -44.86 -29.20 19.62
C PRO A 580 -46.22 -28.98 20.30
N ASP A 581 -46.77 -27.76 20.22
CA ASP A 581 -48.07 -27.39 20.79
C ASP A 581 -49.25 -27.83 19.89
N GLY A 582 -48.96 -28.39 18.71
CA GLY A 582 -49.96 -28.86 17.76
C GLY A 582 -50.50 -27.75 16.86
N VAL A 583 -49.83 -26.60 16.78
CA VAL A 583 -50.20 -25.47 15.92
C VAL A 583 -49.49 -25.63 14.58
N HIS A 584 -50.24 -25.44 13.49
CA HIS A 584 -49.65 -25.40 12.15
C HIS A 584 -48.67 -24.24 12.06
N ARG A 585 -47.47 -24.55 11.58
CA ARG A 585 -46.49 -23.52 11.23
C ARG A 585 -47.08 -22.62 10.14
N THR A 586 -46.64 -21.36 10.11
CA THR A 586 -47.08 -20.37 9.11
C THR A 586 -45.89 -19.84 8.29
N ASP A 587 -44.78 -20.55 8.39
CA ASP A 587 -43.49 -20.23 7.83
C ASP A 587 -42.76 -21.52 7.45
N GLY A 588 -41.93 -21.44 6.41
CA GLY A 588 -41.09 -22.53 5.92
C GLY A 588 -39.74 -22.63 6.64
N GLY A 589 -38.81 -23.36 6.03
CA GLY A 589 -37.42 -23.52 6.48
C GLY A 589 -37.18 -24.70 7.43
N ASP A 590 -38.16 -25.60 7.56
CA ASP A 590 -38.00 -26.84 8.31
C ASP A 590 -37.21 -27.86 7.48
N GLY A 591 -36.36 -28.62 8.16
CA GLY A 591 -35.38 -29.56 7.62
C GLY A 591 -36.00 -30.91 7.30
N PHE A 592 -37.14 -30.88 6.60
CA PHE A 592 -37.71 -32.08 6.04
C PHE A 592 -36.77 -32.65 4.98
N VAL A 593 -36.61 -33.96 4.98
CA VAL A 593 -35.84 -34.70 3.99
C VAL A 593 -36.69 -35.89 3.56
N VAL A 594 -36.90 -36.01 2.24
CA VAL A 594 -37.60 -37.14 1.62
C VAL A 594 -36.58 -37.99 0.88
N THR A 595 -36.59 -39.30 1.14
CA THR A 595 -35.87 -40.28 0.33
C THR A 595 -36.82 -41.40 -0.08
N ILE A 596 -36.61 -41.96 -1.27
CA ILE A 596 -37.46 -43.02 -1.80
C ILE A 596 -36.56 -44.18 -2.23
N GLU A 597 -36.77 -45.34 -1.61
CA GLU A 597 -36.08 -46.58 -1.91
C GLU A 597 -37.02 -47.54 -2.61
N GLY A 598 -36.56 -48.25 -3.65
CA GLY A 598 -37.39 -49.18 -4.39
C GLY A 598 -36.63 -49.88 -5.54
N PRO A 599 -37.35 -50.54 -6.47
CA PRO A 599 -36.77 -51.28 -7.59
C PRO A 599 -35.85 -50.44 -8.49
N ALA A 600 -36.15 -49.15 -8.62
CA ALA A 600 -35.34 -48.18 -9.36
C ALA A 600 -35.13 -46.90 -8.53
N PRO A 601 -33.99 -46.20 -8.70
CA PRO A 601 -33.78 -44.91 -8.05
C PRO A 601 -34.81 -43.89 -8.53
N VAL A 602 -35.34 -43.13 -7.58
CA VAL A 602 -36.33 -42.07 -7.81
C VAL A 602 -35.91 -40.86 -6.98
N ASP A 603 -35.69 -39.74 -7.65
CA ASP A 603 -35.34 -38.48 -7.00
C ASP A 603 -36.63 -37.68 -6.73
N PRO A 604 -37.06 -37.53 -5.47
CA PRO A 604 -38.18 -36.66 -5.15
C PRO A 604 -37.78 -35.19 -5.24
N VAL A 605 -38.69 -34.37 -5.76
CA VAL A 605 -38.59 -32.91 -5.73
C VAL A 605 -39.47 -32.41 -4.60
N MET A 606 -38.90 -31.67 -3.65
CA MET A 606 -39.63 -31.02 -2.57
C MET A 606 -39.55 -29.51 -2.70
N VAL A 607 -40.69 -28.84 -2.60
CA VAL A 607 -40.83 -27.38 -2.65
C VAL A 607 -41.40 -26.89 -1.33
N ASP A 608 -40.67 -26.01 -0.63
CA ASP A 608 -41.18 -25.30 0.54
C ASP A 608 -42.05 -24.12 0.10
N ASN A 609 -43.31 -24.10 0.52
CA ASN A 609 -44.27 -23.06 0.18
C ASN A 609 -44.15 -21.81 1.05
N GLY A 610 -43.32 -21.84 2.10
CA GLY A 610 -43.10 -20.73 3.02
C GLY A 610 -44.26 -20.47 3.97
N ASP A 611 -45.25 -21.36 4.00
CA ASP A 611 -46.47 -21.25 4.82
C ASP A 611 -46.61 -22.41 5.83
N GLY A 612 -45.53 -23.17 6.06
CA GLY A 612 -45.53 -24.38 6.88
C GLY A 612 -45.92 -25.65 6.11
N THR A 613 -46.10 -25.58 4.79
CA THR A 613 -46.35 -26.76 3.95
C THR A 613 -45.26 -26.97 2.90
N TYR A 614 -45.05 -28.24 2.51
CA TYR A 614 -44.05 -28.63 1.52
C TYR A 614 -44.68 -29.57 0.49
N ASP A 615 -44.59 -29.22 -0.78
CA ASP A 615 -45.09 -30.05 -1.89
C ASP A 615 -44.00 -30.99 -2.38
N VAL A 616 -44.30 -32.28 -2.40
CA VAL A 616 -43.38 -33.34 -2.84
C VAL A 616 -43.95 -34.01 -4.07
N GLU A 617 -43.12 -34.13 -5.11
CA GLU A 617 -43.43 -34.85 -6.34
C GLU A 617 -42.30 -35.83 -6.68
N PHE A 618 -42.67 -37.02 -7.15
CA PHE A 618 -41.72 -37.99 -7.69
C PHE A 618 -42.34 -38.82 -8.82
N GLU A 619 -41.52 -39.34 -9.73
CA GLU A 619 -41.99 -40.17 -10.86
C GLU A 619 -41.29 -41.55 -10.83
N PRO A 620 -41.99 -42.61 -10.42
CA PRO A 620 -41.42 -43.95 -10.44
C PRO A 620 -41.41 -44.51 -11.88
N LYS A 621 -40.31 -45.16 -12.26
CA LYS A 621 -40.11 -45.70 -13.62
C LYS A 621 -40.25 -47.21 -13.72
N GLU A 622 -40.15 -47.90 -12.59
CA GLU A 622 -40.29 -49.35 -12.53
C GLU A 622 -41.44 -49.73 -11.60
N PRO A 623 -42.18 -50.80 -11.91
CA PRO A 623 -43.25 -51.27 -11.04
C PRO A 623 -42.67 -52.02 -9.83
N GLY A 624 -43.35 -51.92 -8.70
CA GLY A 624 -42.96 -52.64 -7.49
C GLY A 624 -43.24 -51.85 -6.22
N GLU A 625 -42.63 -52.31 -5.13
CA GLU A 625 -42.79 -51.73 -3.80
C GLU A 625 -41.76 -50.62 -3.58
N TYR A 626 -42.22 -49.42 -3.25
CA TYR A 626 -41.36 -48.28 -2.91
C TYR A 626 -41.58 -47.89 -1.44
N THR A 627 -40.49 -47.67 -0.71
CA THR A 627 -40.49 -47.15 0.66
C THR A 627 -40.10 -45.68 0.64
N ILE A 628 -41.02 -44.83 1.08
CA ILE A 628 -40.81 -43.40 1.24
C ILE A 628 -40.38 -43.16 2.69
N ASN A 629 -39.21 -42.57 2.89
CA ASN A 629 -38.75 -42.09 4.19
C ASN A 629 -38.93 -40.57 4.23
N LEU A 630 -39.54 -40.06 5.31
CA LEU A 630 -39.66 -38.64 5.59
C LEU A 630 -39.10 -38.39 6.99
N THR A 631 -38.04 -37.60 7.07
CA THR A 631 -37.41 -37.20 8.33
C THR A 631 -37.43 -35.69 8.49
N LEU A 632 -37.50 -35.21 9.72
CA LEU A 632 -37.29 -33.82 10.10
C LEU A 632 -36.08 -33.78 11.06
N ASP A 633 -34.99 -33.12 10.66
CA ASP A 633 -33.74 -33.07 11.44
C ASP A 633 -33.10 -34.41 11.79
N GLY A 634 -33.37 -35.42 10.96
CA GLY A 634 -32.91 -36.78 11.17
C GLY A 634 -33.87 -37.66 12.00
N ASP A 635 -34.89 -37.08 12.62
CA ASP A 635 -35.95 -37.82 13.29
C ASP A 635 -37.08 -38.18 12.32
N ASN A 636 -37.66 -39.38 12.46
CA ASN A 636 -38.76 -39.82 11.59
C ASN A 636 -40.03 -39.00 11.85
N VAL A 637 -40.65 -38.50 10.78
CA VAL A 637 -41.95 -37.85 10.86
C VAL A 637 -43.05 -38.90 11.10
N ASN A 638 -44.07 -38.53 11.87
CA ASN A 638 -45.18 -39.42 12.20
C ASN A 638 -45.80 -40.06 10.94
N GLY A 639 -45.92 -41.40 10.97
CA GLY A 639 -46.44 -42.20 9.86
C GLY A 639 -45.40 -42.66 8.84
N PHE A 640 -44.12 -42.32 9.02
CA PHE A 640 -43.02 -42.74 8.15
C PHE A 640 -41.99 -43.63 8.88
N PRO A 641 -41.30 -44.55 8.17
CA PRO A 641 -41.36 -44.81 6.73
C PRO A 641 -42.69 -45.41 6.26
N LYS A 642 -43.08 -45.11 5.02
CA LYS A 642 -44.35 -45.57 4.42
C LYS A 642 -44.10 -46.29 3.10
N THR A 643 -44.72 -47.46 2.94
CA THR A 643 -44.61 -48.28 1.73
C THR A 643 -45.79 -48.06 0.79
N VAL A 644 -45.52 -47.89 -0.51
CA VAL A 644 -46.51 -47.77 -1.57
C VAL A 644 -46.22 -48.74 -2.71
N ILE A 645 -47.27 -49.16 -3.43
CA ILE A 645 -47.14 -50.05 -4.60
C ILE A 645 -47.30 -49.23 -5.88
N VAL A 646 -46.28 -49.26 -6.72
CA VAL A 646 -46.29 -48.68 -8.07
C VAL A 646 -46.69 -49.74 -9.08
N LYS A 647 -47.78 -49.50 -9.80
CA LYS A 647 -48.28 -50.40 -10.84
C LYS A 647 -47.54 -50.21 -12.17
N PRO A 648 -47.45 -51.27 -13.01
CA PRO A 648 -46.97 -51.14 -14.39
C PRO A 648 -47.85 -50.19 -15.24
N ALA A 649 -47.23 -49.44 -16.14
CA ALA A 649 -47.93 -48.58 -17.10
C ALA A 649 -48.58 -49.40 -18.24
N PRO A 650 -49.63 -48.88 -18.90
CA PRO A 650 -50.17 -49.48 -20.10
C PRO A 650 -49.17 -49.38 -21.27
N SER A 651 -49.04 -50.46 -22.05
CA SER A 651 -48.15 -50.56 -23.20
C SER A 651 -48.91 -50.41 -24.51
N HIS A 652 -48.55 -49.41 -25.32
CA HIS A 652 -49.11 -49.27 -26.67
C HIS A 652 -48.68 -50.44 -27.58
N GLU A 653 -47.43 -50.91 -27.47
CA GLU A 653 -46.91 -52.00 -28.31
C GLU A 653 -47.59 -53.36 -28.03
N HIS A 654 -48.03 -53.57 -26.79
CA HIS A 654 -48.66 -54.83 -26.38
C HIS A 654 -50.18 -54.77 -26.41
N SER A 655 -50.79 -53.59 -26.22
CA SER A 655 -52.24 -53.42 -26.29
C SER A 655 -52.72 -53.59 -27.73
N TYR A 656 -53.89 -54.19 -27.92
CA TYR A 656 -54.42 -54.51 -29.26
C TYR A 656 -55.94 -54.44 -29.29
N ALA A 657 -56.53 -54.34 -30.50
CA ALA A 657 -57.98 -54.33 -30.66
C ALA A 657 -58.49 -55.48 -31.56
N LYS A 658 -59.67 -56.04 -31.22
CA LYS A 658 -60.32 -57.12 -31.97
C LYS A 658 -61.85 -56.93 -32.01
N GLY A 659 -62.46 -57.20 -33.15
CA GLY A 659 -63.92 -57.15 -33.30
C GLY A 659 -64.35 -57.24 -34.76
N LYS A 660 -65.67 -57.28 -34.99
CA LYS A 660 -66.24 -57.32 -36.35
C LYS A 660 -66.03 -56.00 -37.08
N GLY A 661 -66.16 -54.88 -36.36
CA GLY A 661 -65.93 -53.53 -36.88
C GLY A 661 -64.50 -53.28 -37.37
N LEU A 662 -63.50 -54.06 -36.95
CA LEU A 662 -62.13 -53.98 -37.49
C LEU A 662 -61.88 -54.85 -38.73
N LYS A 663 -62.92 -55.49 -39.28
CA LYS A 663 -62.80 -56.40 -40.43
C LYS A 663 -63.72 -55.99 -41.58
N LYS A 664 -64.97 -55.67 -41.28
CA LYS A 664 -65.98 -55.32 -42.27
C LYS A 664 -67.10 -54.53 -41.59
N ALA A 665 -67.63 -53.53 -42.30
CA ALA A 665 -68.79 -52.76 -41.86
C ALA A 665 -69.84 -52.64 -42.97
N TYR A 666 -71.03 -52.20 -42.60
CA TYR A 666 -72.14 -51.90 -43.51
C TYR A 666 -72.72 -50.54 -43.17
N ASP A 667 -73.18 -49.81 -44.19
CA ASP A 667 -73.63 -48.42 -44.07
C ASP A 667 -74.99 -48.25 -43.38
N ASN A 668 -75.64 -49.35 -43.03
CA ASN A 668 -76.93 -49.41 -42.36
C ASN A 668 -76.90 -50.13 -40.98
N GLU A 669 -75.72 -50.46 -40.43
CA GLU A 669 -75.56 -51.15 -39.14
C GLU A 669 -74.42 -50.56 -38.29
N VAL A 670 -74.52 -50.67 -36.95
CA VAL A 670 -73.46 -50.25 -36.01
C VAL A 670 -72.29 -51.25 -36.06
N ALA A 671 -71.07 -50.73 -36.22
CA ALA A 671 -69.85 -51.52 -36.19
C ALA A 671 -69.19 -51.48 -34.80
N GLU A 672 -68.77 -52.64 -34.30
CA GLU A 672 -68.23 -52.80 -32.93
C GLU A 672 -66.89 -53.54 -32.88
N PHE A 673 -66.01 -53.11 -31.96
CA PHE A 673 -64.81 -53.85 -31.57
C PHE A 673 -64.40 -53.58 -30.12
N LYS A 674 -63.42 -54.32 -29.61
CA LYS A 674 -62.91 -54.20 -28.24
C LYS A 674 -61.40 -54.01 -28.21
N ILE A 675 -60.92 -53.07 -27.40
CA ILE A 675 -59.51 -52.85 -27.06
C ILE A 675 -59.17 -53.70 -25.84
N TYR A 676 -58.01 -54.34 -25.87
CA TYR A 676 -57.44 -55.13 -24.78
C TYR A 676 -56.15 -54.44 -24.34
N ALA A 677 -56.18 -53.84 -23.15
CA ALA A 677 -55.05 -53.16 -22.55
C ALA A 677 -54.07 -54.17 -21.93
N VAL A 678 -52.81 -54.00 -22.25
CA VAL A 678 -51.71 -54.85 -21.78
C VAL A 678 -50.64 -53.93 -21.21
N ASP A 679 -50.06 -54.29 -20.08
CA ASP A 679 -49.03 -53.50 -19.44
C ASP A 679 -47.65 -53.65 -20.12
N THR A 680 -46.68 -52.85 -19.67
CA THR A 680 -45.29 -52.90 -20.13
C THR A 680 -44.61 -54.23 -19.83
N THR A 681 -45.11 -55.03 -18.89
CA THR A 681 -44.62 -56.39 -18.61
C THR A 681 -45.24 -57.46 -19.49
N GLY A 682 -46.19 -57.09 -20.36
CA GLY A 682 -46.90 -57.99 -21.27
C GLY A 682 -48.09 -58.72 -20.62
N LYS A 683 -48.51 -58.33 -19.42
CA LYS A 683 -49.68 -58.90 -18.75
C LYS A 683 -50.95 -58.08 -19.05
N PRO A 684 -52.13 -58.71 -19.18
CA PRO A 684 -53.38 -57.97 -19.29
C PRO A 684 -53.55 -57.05 -18.08
N ARG A 685 -53.97 -55.81 -18.34
CA ARG A 685 -54.42 -54.90 -17.27
C ARG A 685 -55.63 -55.53 -16.58
N THR A 686 -55.78 -55.28 -15.29
CA THR A 686 -56.90 -55.81 -14.47
C THR A 686 -57.84 -54.72 -13.96
N ASP A 687 -57.51 -53.47 -14.28
CA ASP A 687 -58.21 -52.24 -13.95
C ASP A 687 -58.42 -51.39 -15.21
N GLY A 688 -59.25 -50.34 -15.10
CA GLY A 688 -59.49 -49.36 -16.15
C GLY A 688 -58.70 -48.06 -15.94
N GLY A 689 -59.15 -46.98 -16.58
CA GLY A 689 -58.57 -45.65 -16.47
C GLY A 689 -57.47 -45.32 -17.48
N ASP A 690 -57.04 -46.29 -18.28
CA ASP A 690 -56.05 -46.07 -19.35
C ASP A 690 -56.65 -45.16 -20.45
N PRO A 691 -55.96 -44.07 -20.85
CA PRO A 691 -56.50 -43.06 -21.76
C PRO A 691 -56.38 -43.50 -23.23
N PHE A 692 -57.19 -44.49 -23.63
CA PHE A 692 -57.32 -44.89 -25.02
C PHE A 692 -58.13 -43.87 -25.82
N GLU A 693 -57.68 -43.61 -27.04
CA GLU A 693 -58.33 -42.76 -28.04
C GLU A 693 -58.59 -43.57 -29.31
N CYS A 694 -59.69 -43.30 -30.01
CA CYS A 694 -60.06 -43.97 -31.25
C CYS A 694 -60.55 -42.94 -32.26
N ASN A 695 -59.77 -42.75 -33.32
CA ASN A 695 -60.06 -41.82 -34.41
C ASN A 695 -60.43 -42.64 -35.65
N ILE A 696 -61.58 -42.36 -36.25
CA ILE A 696 -62.05 -43.06 -37.45
C ILE A 696 -62.29 -42.03 -38.54
N THR A 697 -61.67 -42.22 -39.71
CA THR A 697 -61.83 -41.34 -40.86
C THR A 697 -62.42 -42.15 -42.02
N GLY A 698 -63.63 -41.79 -42.43
CA GLY A 698 -64.34 -42.38 -43.57
C GLY A 698 -64.30 -41.51 -44.82
N PRO A 699 -65.01 -41.90 -45.89
CA PRO A 699 -65.03 -41.17 -47.17
C PRO A 699 -65.58 -39.73 -47.07
N SER A 700 -66.43 -39.47 -46.07
CA SER A 700 -67.04 -38.17 -45.81
C SER A 700 -66.39 -37.38 -44.67
N GLY A 701 -65.23 -37.83 -44.16
CA GLY A 701 -64.53 -37.24 -43.03
C GLY A 701 -64.65 -38.07 -41.75
N ASP A 702 -64.52 -37.41 -40.61
CA ASP A 702 -64.43 -38.08 -39.31
C ASP A 702 -65.74 -38.76 -38.90
N VAL A 703 -65.62 -39.99 -38.43
CA VAL A 703 -66.71 -40.80 -37.91
C VAL A 703 -66.56 -40.89 -36.38
N PRO A 704 -67.51 -40.37 -35.60
CA PRO A 704 -67.44 -40.46 -34.15
C PRO A 704 -67.40 -41.91 -33.67
N ALA A 705 -66.42 -42.22 -32.82
CA ALA A 705 -66.33 -43.48 -32.10
C ALA A 705 -66.66 -43.26 -30.63
N LYS A 706 -67.42 -44.19 -30.04
CA LYS A 706 -67.72 -44.19 -28.61
C LYS A 706 -66.89 -45.27 -27.92
N ILE A 707 -66.02 -44.87 -27.00
CA ILE A 707 -65.23 -45.79 -26.16
C ILE A 707 -65.91 -45.93 -24.79
N THR A 708 -66.07 -47.17 -24.31
CA THR A 708 -66.60 -47.48 -22.99
C THR A 708 -65.60 -48.33 -22.21
N ASP A 709 -65.09 -47.81 -21.10
CA ASP A 709 -64.21 -48.53 -20.17
C ASP A 709 -64.99 -49.55 -19.34
N ASN A 710 -64.55 -50.81 -19.34
CA ASN A 710 -65.17 -51.88 -18.56
C ASN A 710 -64.53 -52.04 -17.16
N ASN A 711 -63.51 -51.26 -16.82
CA ASN A 711 -62.74 -51.30 -15.57
C ASN A 711 -62.04 -52.65 -15.31
N ASP A 712 -61.74 -53.41 -16.37
CA ASP A 712 -61.16 -54.75 -16.30
C ASP A 712 -59.97 -54.93 -17.27
N GLY A 713 -59.39 -53.83 -17.75
CA GLY A 713 -58.37 -53.82 -18.79
C GLY A 713 -58.92 -53.93 -20.21
N THR A 714 -60.24 -53.84 -20.42
CA THR A 714 -60.84 -53.83 -21.75
C THR A 714 -61.77 -52.64 -22.00
N TYR A 715 -61.83 -52.20 -23.25
CA TYR A 715 -62.63 -51.03 -23.67
C TYR A 715 -63.46 -51.38 -24.91
N ASN A 716 -64.78 -51.17 -24.85
CA ASN A 716 -65.65 -51.40 -26.01
C ASN A 716 -65.67 -50.15 -26.90
N VAL A 717 -65.63 -50.34 -28.22
CA VAL A 717 -65.67 -49.27 -29.23
C VAL A 717 -66.80 -49.52 -30.21
N GLU A 718 -67.67 -48.52 -30.38
CA GLU A 718 -68.81 -48.53 -31.30
C GLU A 718 -68.72 -47.34 -32.27
N TYR A 719 -69.05 -47.54 -33.55
CA TYR A 719 -69.13 -46.47 -34.56
C TYR A 719 -70.13 -46.80 -35.68
N GLU A 720 -70.65 -45.76 -36.36
CA GLU A 720 -71.66 -45.88 -37.43
C GLU A 720 -71.10 -45.36 -38.78
N PRO A 721 -70.71 -46.23 -39.71
CA PRO A 721 -70.12 -45.83 -40.98
C PRO A 721 -71.18 -45.58 -42.06
N LEU A 722 -71.91 -44.46 -41.94
CA LEU A 722 -73.09 -44.10 -42.76
C LEU A 722 -72.86 -44.00 -44.28
N VAL A 723 -71.63 -44.15 -44.77
CA VAL A 723 -71.28 -44.03 -46.18
C VAL A 723 -70.42 -45.22 -46.58
N ALA A 724 -70.82 -45.97 -47.62
CA ALA A 724 -70.01 -47.05 -48.15
C ALA A 724 -68.64 -46.54 -48.66
N GLY A 725 -67.58 -47.32 -48.42
CA GLY A 725 -66.21 -47.00 -48.79
C GLY A 725 -65.19 -47.26 -47.67
N PRO A 726 -63.91 -46.93 -47.91
CA PRO A 726 -62.82 -47.21 -46.98
C PRO A 726 -62.90 -46.32 -45.73
N HIS A 727 -62.77 -46.93 -44.56
CA HIS A 727 -62.63 -46.25 -43.27
C HIS A 727 -61.29 -46.61 -42.64
N GLU A 728 -60.47 -45.61 -42.32
CA GLU A 728 -59.25 -45.79 -41.55
C GLU A 728 -59.57 -45.65 -40.06
N ILE A 729 -59.33 -46.70 -39.28
CA ILE A 729 -59.52 -46.74 -37.84
C ILE A 729 -58.15 -46.70 -37.18
N ASN A 730 -57.88 -45.68 -36.36
CA ASN A 730 -56.68 -45.58 -35.56
C ASN A 730 -57.02 -45.60 -34.07
N VAL A 731 -56.38 -46.49 -33.31
CA VAL A 731 -56.50 -46.52 -31.85
C VAL A 731 -55.14 -46.22 -31.24
N SER A 732 -55.10 -45.29 -30.31
CA SER A 732 -53.88 -44.83 -29.65
C SER A 732 -54.04 -44.77 -28.14
N ILE A 733 -52.92 -44.79 -27.41
CA ILE A 733 -52.84 -44.51 -25.98
C ILE A 733 -51.65 -43.60 -25.72
N ARG A 734 -51.88 -42.50 -25.00
CA ARG A 734 -50.88 -41.44 -24.75
C ARG A 734 -50.19 -40.97 -26.06
N GLY A 735 -50.97 -40.79 -27.12
CA GLY A 735 -50.50 -40.35 -28.44
C GLY A 735 -49.77 -41.40 -29.28
N ASN A 736 -49.56 -42.62 -28.79
CA ASN A 736 -48.91 -43.69 -29.53
C ASN A 736 -49.92 -44.73 -30.02
N ASN A 737 -49.83 -45.14 -31.28
CA ASN A 737 -50.72 -46.16 -31.84
C ASN A 737 -50.52 -47.49 -31.11
N ILE A 738 -51.64 -48.16 -30.84
CA ILE A 738 -51.60 -49.51 -30.30
C ILE A 738 -51.18 -50.50 -31.40
N LYS A 739 -50.92 -51.74 -31.02
CA LYS A 739 -50.53 -52.80 -31.95
C LYS A 739 -51.50 -52.93 -33.14
N ASP A 740 -50.93 -53.01 -34.33
CA ASP A 740 -51.61 -53.21 -35.62
C ASP A 740 -52.55 -52.06 -36.06
N MET A 741 -52.35 -50.83 -35.54
CA MET A 741 -53.08 -49.61 -35.92
C MET A 741 -52.16 -48.56 -36.59
N PRO A 742 -52.67 -47.74 -37.54
CA PRO A 742 -54.04 -47.67 -38.03
C PRO A 742 -54.42 -48.85 -38.95
N LYS A 743 -55.73 -49.08 -39.13
CA LYS A 743 -56.28 -50.18 -39.92
C LYS A 743 -57.41 -49.73 -40.84
N ASN A 744 -57.31 -50.09 -42.11
CA ASN A 744 -58.36 -49.86 -43.10
C ASN A 744 -59.45 -50.94 -43.06
N VAL A 745 -60.72 -50.50 -43.04
CA VAL A 745 -61.91 -51.34 -43.05
C VAL A 745 -62.83 -50.89 -44.17
N GLU A 746 -63.26 -51.84 -45.00
CA GLU A 746 -64.23 -51.57 -46.07
C GLU A 746 -65.66 -51.57 -45.50
N CYS A 747 -66.37 -50.46 -45.68
CA CYS A 747 -67.81 -50.37 -45.46
C CYS A 747 -68.56 -50.63 -46.77
N LEU A 748 -69.50 -51.58 -46.79
CA LEU A 748 -70.30 -51.91 -47.98
C LEU A 748 -71.75 -51.43 -47.84
N GLU A 749 -72.42 -51.25 -48.98
CA GLU A 749 -73.87 -51.03 -48.99
C GLU A 749 -74.62 -52.23 -48.37
N GLY A 750 -75.48 -51.96 -47.41
CA GLY A 750 -76.37 -52.94 -46.79
C GLY A 750 -77.68 -53.12 -47.57
N ALA A 751 -78.18 -54.35 -47.68
CA ALA A 751 -79.46 -54.62 -48.36
C ALA A 751 -80.66 -54.18 -47.51
N ASP A 752 -81.65 -53.52 -48.14
CA ASP A 752 -82.91 -53.09 -47.50
C ASP A 752 -84.02 -54.16 -47.62
N SER A 753 -84.78 -54.34 -46.54
CA SER A 753 -85.92 -55.26 -46.46
C SER A 753 -87.11 -54.95 -47.40
N GLY A 754 -87.17 -53.79 -48.04
CA GLY A 754 -88.26 -53.31 -48.90
C GLY A 754 -88.29 -53.80 -50.37
N SER A 755 -87.67 -54.93 -50.70
CA SER A 755 -87.55 -55.44 -52.09
C SER A 755 -88.83 -56.12 -52.65
N SER A 756 -89.07 -56.10 -53.98
CA SER A 756 -90.32 -56.59 -54.65
C SER A 756 -90.12 -57.75 -55.66
N PHE A 757 -91.21 -58.47 -56.02
CA PHE A 757 -91.20 -59.58 -57.01
C PHE A 757 -91.15 -59.10 -58.47
N GLY A 758 -90.41 -59.81 -59.34
CA GLY A 758 -90.18 -59.45 -60.76
C GLY A 758 -91.15 -60.05 -61.80
N SER A 759 -90.98 -61.31 -62.22
CA SER A 759 -91.81 -61.96 -63.27
C SER A 759 -92.05 -63.45 -63.00
N PHE A 760 -93.07 -64.04 -63.63
CA PHE A 760 -93.48 -65.44 -63.47
C PHE A 760 -93.61 -66.18 -64.82
N THR A 761 -93.36 -67.49 -64.83
CA THR A 761 -93.61 -68.36 -65.98
C THR A 761 -94.13 -69.73 -65.54
N PHE A 762 -95.00 -70.35 -66.35
CA PHE A 762 -95.34 -71.77 -66.21
C PHE A 762 -95.51 -72.43 -67.58
N THR A 763 -95.25 -73.74 -67.65
CA THR A 763 -95.31 -74.53 -68.89
C THR A 763 -96.26 -75.72 -68.74
N VAL A 764 -97.04 -75.97 -69.79
CA VAL A 764 -98.03 -77.04 -69.90
C VAL A 764 -97.54 -78.05 -70.93
N ALA A 765 -97.41 -79.32 -70.54
CA ALA A 765 -97.15 -80.41 -71.48
C ALA A 765 -98.46 -81.02 -71.98
N SER A 766 -98.74 -80.94 -73.28
CA SER A 766 -99.95 -81.51 -73.87
C SER A 766 -99.83 -83.02 -74.03
N LYS A 767 -100.96 -83.73 -73.91
CA LYS A 767 -101.03 -85.20 -74.01
C LYS A 767 -101.98 -85.63 -75.13
N ASN A 768 -101.65 -86.73 -75.82
CA ASN A 768 -102.53 -87.36 -76.80
C ASN A 768 -103.67 -88.16 -76.11
N LYS A 769 -104.61 -88.73 -76.88
CA LYS A 769 -105.74 -89.52 -76.33
C LYS A 769 -105.33 -90.78 -75.56
N LYS A 770 -104.08 -91.25 -75.68
CA LYS A 770 -103.52 -92.37 -74.92
C LYS A 770 -102.87 -91.93 -73.60
N GLY A 771 -102.82 -90.62 -73.32
CA GLY A 771 -102.21 -90.05 -72.12
C GLY A 771 -100.70 -89.80 -72.22
N GLU A 772 -100.10 -90.03 -73.39
CA GLU A 772 -98.66 -89.80 -73.63
C GLU A 772 -98.41 -88.33 -74.04
N PRO A 773 -97.29 -87.70 -73.64
CA PRO A 773 -96.95 -86.34 -74.08
C PRO A 773 -96.88 -86.23 -75.60
N LYS A 774 -97.40 -85.13 -76.17
CA LYS A 774 -97.15 -84.81 -77.57
C LYS A 774 -95.69 -84.34 -77.73
N THR A 775 -95.13 -84.55 -78.93
CA THR A 775 -93.77 -84.12 -79.30
C THR A 775 -93.77 -83.01 -80.35
N VAL A 776 -94.96 -82.53 -80.73
CA VAL A 776 -95.19 -81.43 -81.69
C VAL A 776 -96.35 -80.58 -81.19
N GLY A 777 -96.29 -79.28 -81.48
CA GLY A 777 -97.32 -78.30 -81.12
C GLY A 777 -98.58 -78.36 -82.01
N GLY A 778 -99.20 -77.20 -82.19
CA GLY A 778 -100.34 -76.98 -83.09
C GLY A 778 -101.73 -77.15 -82.47
N ASP A 779 -101.83 -77.36 -81.15
CA ASP A 779 -103.12 -77.27 -80.45
C ASP A 779 -103.48 -75.81 -80.17
N ARG A 780 -104.78 -75.51 -80.17
CA ARG A 780 -105.30 -74.20 -79.75
C ARG A 780 -105.06 -74.00 -78.26
N PHE A 781 -104.09 -73.16 -77.91
CA PHE A 781 -103.71 -72.89 -76.52
C PHE A 781 -104.17 -71.50 -76.09
N LEU A 782 -104.83 -71.42 -74.94
CA LEU A 782 -105.36 -70.16 -74.41
C LEU A 782 -105.06 -70.07 -72.92
N VAL A 783 -104.50 -68.94 -72.52
CA VAL A 783 -104.30 -68.58 -71.11
C VAL A 783 -105.06 -67.30 -70.84
N ALA A 784 -105.84 -67.27 -69.76
CA ALA A 784 -106.51 -66.07 -69.30
C ALA A 784 -106.22 -65.88 -67.82
N ILE A 785 -105.73 -64.70 -67.45
CA ILE A 785 -105.50 -64.31 -66.06
C ILE A 785 -106.52 -63.24 -65.69
N THR A 786 -107.28 -63.51 -64.63
CA THR A 786 -108.29 -62.61 -64.08
C THR A 786 -107.93 -62.23 -62.65
N GLY A 787 -107.83 -60.94 -62.35
CA GLY A 787 -107.64 -60.47 -60.98
C GLY A 787 -107.44 -58.97 -60.90
N PRO A 788 -107.31 -58.42 -59.67
CA PRO A 788 -107.04 -57.00 -59.44
C PRO A 788 -105.57 -56.70 -59.73
N ALA A 789 -105.29 -56.16 -60.90
CA ALA A 789 -103.95 -55.70 -61.29
C ALA A 789 -104.04 -54.32 -61.91
N GLU A 790 -102.97 -53.55 -61.78
CA GLU A 790 -102.78 -52.34 -62.59
C GLU A 790 -102.43 -52.74 -64.02
N GLU A 791 -101.57 -53.74 -64.16
CA GLU A 791 -101.13 -54.26 -65.45
C GLU A 791 -100.93 -55.78 -65.40
N ILE A 792 -101.38 -56.47 -66.45
CA ILE A 792 -101.07 -57.88 -66.71
C ILE A 792 -100.54 -57.98 -68.13
N GLN A 793 -99.23 -58.24 -68.27
CA GLN A 793 -98.63 -58.64 -69.53
C GLN A 793 -98.63 -60.15 -69.59
N LEU A 794 -99.33 -60.73 -70.56
CA LEU A 794 -99.49 -62.17 -70.68
C LEU A 794 -99.22 -62.61 -72.11
N ASN A 795 -98.30 -63.56 -72.25
CA ASN A 795 -98.03 -64.23 -73.51
C ASN A 795 -98.34 -65.73 -73.37
N ALA A 796 -99.01 -66.27 -74.39
CA ALA A 796 -99.24 -67.70 -74.57
C ALA A 796 -98.39 -68.15 -75.76
N ILE A 797 -97.49 -69.07 -75.52
CA ILE A 797 -96.48 -69.50 -76.49
C ILE A 797 -96.67 -70.99 -76.73
N ASP A 798 -96.82 -71.40 -77.99
CA ASP A 798 -96.60 -72.78 -78.40
C ASP A 798 -95.10 -72.98 -78.63
N ASN A 799 -94.48 -73.85 -77.84
CA ASN A 799 -93.05 -74.14 -77.96
C ASN A 799 -92.75 -75.09 -79.16
N GLN A 800 -93.79 -75.50 -79.89
CA GLN A 800 -93.77 -76.38 -81.08
C GLN A 800 -93.26 -77.81 -80.83
N ASP A 801 -92.97 -78.15 -79.58
CA ASP A 801 -92.44 -79.45 -79.14
C ASP A 801 -93.48 -80.29 -78.37
N GLY A 802 -94.75 -79.85 -78.37
CA GLY A 802 -95.83 -80.46 -77.60
C GLY A 802 -96.03 -79.83 -76.21
N THR A 803 -95.27 -78.81 -75.86
CA THR A 803 -95.48 -77.99 -74.67
C THR A 803 -95.88 -76.56 -75.01
N TYR A 804 -96.53 -75.89 -74.05
CA TYR A 804 -97.03 -74.52 -74.19
C TYR A 804 -96.71 -73.72 -72.94
N THR A 805 -96.15 -72.53 -73.10
CA THR A 805 -95.71 -71.69 -71.97
C THR A 805 -96.58 -70.45 -71.83
N ALA A 806 -96.99 -70.17 -70.59
CA ALA A 806 -97.51 -68.88 -70.19
C ALA A 806 -96.39 -68.09 -69.50
N ALA A 807 -96.02 -66.95 -70.07
CA ALA A 807 -95.10 -66.00 -69.45
C ALA A 807 -95.88 -64.75 -69.07
N TYR A 808 -95.79 -64.33 -67.80
CA TYR A 808 -96.48 -63.12 -67.35
C TYR A 808 -95.73 -62.37 -66.26
N SER A 809 -95.76 -61.05 -66.37
CA SER A 809 -95.53 -60.13 -65.28
C SER A 809 -96.88 -59.53 -64.89
N LEU A 810 -97.09 -59.37 -63.59
CA LEU A 810 -98.25 -58.65 -63.10
C LEU A 810 -97.84 -57.73 -61.96
N VAL A 811 -98.43 -56.54 -61.98
CA VAL A 811 -98.27 -55.53 -60.93
C VAL A 811 -99.63 -55.41 -60.25
N GLY A 812 -99.73 -55.96 -59.05
CA GLY A 812 -100.96 -55.96 -58.29
C GLY A 812 -100.91 -56.90 -57.10
N ASN A 813 -101.63 -56.52 -56.04
CA ASN A 813 -101.81 -57.32 -54.85
C ASN A 813 -103.23 -57.90 -54.85
N GLY A 814 -103.35 -59.22 -54.66
CA GLY A 814 -104.64 -59.87 -54.55
C GLY A 814 -104.67 -61.32 -55.01
N ARG A 815 -105.90 -61.81 -55.19
CA ARG A 815 -106.21 -63.15 -55.71
C ARG A 815 -106.36 -63.10 -57.23
N PHE A 816 -105.47 -63.79 -57.93
CA PHE A 816 -105.55 -64.00 -59.37
C PHE A 816 -106.08 -65.39 -59.67
N ASN A 817 -106.93 -65.49 -60.69
CA ASN A 817 -107.50 -66.72 -61.20
C ASN A 817 -106.98 -66.94 -62.62
N ILE A 818 -106.25 -68.04 -62.82
CA ILE A 818 -105.52 -68.34 -64.04
C ILE A 818 -106.19 -69.52 -64.73
N ALA A 819 -106.87 -69.24 -65.83
CA ALA A 819 -107.50 -70.22 -66.71
C ALA A 819 -106.54 -70.58 -67.85
N VAL A 820 -106.47 -71.86 -68.17
CA VAL A 820 -105.57 -72.44 -69.16
C VAL A 820 -106.33 -73.53 -69.90
N LYS A 821 -106.41 -73.40 -71.22
CA LYS A 821 -107.16 -74.31 -72.09
C LYS A 821 -106.29 -74.82 -73.22
N LEU A 822 -106.46 -76.10 -73.56
CA LEU A 822 -105.96 -76.73 -74.77
C LEU A 822 -107.15 -77.26 -75.58
N ASN A 823 -107.23 -76.87 -76.86
CA ASN A 823 -108.34 -77.18 -77.76
C ASN A 823 -109.72 -76.86 -77.13
N ASP A 824 -109.84 -75.65 -76.59
CA ASP A 824 -111.00 -75.10 -75.88
C ASP A 824 -111.44 -75.82 -74.60
N ARG A 825 -110.70 -76.82 -74.12
CA ARG A 825 -110.96 -77.52 -72.86
C ARG A 825 -109.95 -77.12 -71.80
N HIS A 826 -110.42 -76.93 -70.56
CA HIS A 826 -109.51 -76.72 -69.43
C HIS A 826 -108.56 -77.90 -69.29
N ILE A 827 -107.29 -77.59 -69.06
CA ILE A 827 -106.34 -78.60 -68.61
C ILE A 827 -106.66 -79.00 -67.17
N GLU A 828 -106.09 -80.11 -66.71
CA GLU A 828 -106.22 -80.55 -65.33
C GLU A 828 -105.78 -79.44 -64.35
N GLY A 829 -106.61 -79.16 -63.34
CA GLY A 829 -106.36 -78.10 -62.36
C GLY A 829 -106.68 -76.69 -62.84
N SER A 830 -107.23 -76.50 -64.05
CA SER A 830 -107.60 -75.19 -64.55
C SER A 830 -109.11 -74.87 -64.39
N PRO A 831 -109.48 -73.63 -63.97
CA PRO A 831 -108.62 -72.53 -63.54
C PRO A 831 -108.04 -72.75 -62.13
N PHE A 832 -106.81 -72.26 -61.88
CA PHE A 832 -106.16 -72.26 -60.55
C PHE A 832 -105.97 -70.84 -60.00
N LYS A 833 -105.78 -70.73 -58.68
CA LYS A 833 -105.67 -69.44 -57.98
C LYS A 833 -104.24 -69.19 -57.48
N ALA A 834 -103.77 -67.95 -57.59
CA ALA A 834 -102.51 -67.47 -57.02
C ALA A 834 -102.74 -66.21 -56.18
N ASN A 835 -102.04 -66.10 -55.04
CA ASN A 835 -102.02 -64.88 -54.22
C ASN A 835 -100.67 -64.19 -54.40
N ILE A 836 -100.68 -62.93 -54.78
CA ILE A 836 -99.48 -62.08 -54.82
C ILE A 836 -99.74 -60.89 -53.89
N GLY A 837 -98.81 -60.65 -52.96
CA GLY A 837 -98.94 -59.61 -51.91
C GLY A 837 -100.15 -59.78 -50.98
N GLU A 838 -100.63 -58.66 -50.41
CA GLU A 838 -101.79 -58.66 -49.52
C GLU A 838 -103.11 -58.92 -50.27
N VAL A 839 -103.96 -59.77 -49.71
CA VAL A 839 -105.17 -60.28 -50.39
C VAL A 839 -106.36 -59.30 -50.35
N LYS A 840 -106.22 -58.13 -49.73
CA LYS A 840 -107.28 -57.11 -49.66
C LYS A 840 -107.43 -56.39 -51.00
N LYS A 841 -108.65 -56.39 -51.56
CA LYS A 841 -108.96 -55.68 -52.81
C LYS A 841 -108.81 -54.17 -52.59
N ASN A 842 -107.86 -53.54 -53.26
CA ASN A 842 -107.83 -52.08 -53.40
C ASN A 842 -109.03 -51.67 -54.29
N PRO A 843 -110.01 -50.89 -53.80
CA PRO A 843 -111.22 -50.56 -54.55
C PRO A 843 -110.94 -49.79 -55.86
N ASP A 844 -109.77 -49.14 -55.96
CA ASP A 844 -109.37 -48.32 -57.11
C ASP A 844 -108.64 -49.12 -58.21
N VAL A 845 -108.29 -50.39 -57.97
CA VAL A 845 -107.62 -51.24 -58.96
C VAL A 845 -108.64 -52.10 -59.71
N PRO A 846 -108.75 -51.98 -61.05
CA PRO A 846 -109.74 -52.74 -61.81
C PRO A 846 -109.42 -54.23 -61.79
N SER A 847 -110.46 -55.05 -61.65
CA SER A 847 -110.34 -56.49 -61.87
C SER A 847 -110.74 -56.78 -63.31
N PHE A 848 -109.76 -57.07 -64.16
CA PHE A 848 -109.98 -57.41 -65.56
C PHE A 848 -109.40 -58.79 -65.89
N THR A 849 -109.71 -59.28 -67.10
CA THR A 849 -109.17 -60.54 -67.62
C THR A 849 -108.31 -60.25 -68.82
N THR A 850 -107.02 -60.60 -68.75
CA THR A 850 -106.13 -60.60 -69.92
C THR A 850 -106.08 -62.01 -70.48
N THR A 851 -106.29 -62.16 -71.79
CA THR A 851 -106.23 -63.45 -72.48
C THR A 851 -105.15 -63.41 -73.55
N ALA A 852 -104.32 -64.45 -73.60
CA ALA A 852 -103.37 -64.70 -74.68
C ALA A 852 -103.67 -66.06 -75.32
N LYS A 853 -103.45 -66.16 -76.64
CA LYS A 853 -103.76 -67.34 -77.44
C LYS A 853 -102.59 -67.70 -78.36
N ALA A 854 -102.42 -69.00 -78.62
CA ALA A 854 -101.55 -69.53 -79.68
C ALA A 854 -102.33 -70.53 -80.56
N ASN A 855 -102.02 -70.54 -81.87
CA ASN A 855 -102.57 -71.43 -82.91
C ASN A 855 -104.10 -71.35 -83.15
N TYR A 856 -104.73 -70.20 -82.92
CA TYR A 856 -106.11 -69.95 -83.34
C TYR A 856 -106.11 -69.29 -84.73
N ASP A 857 -106.80 -69.88 -85.72
CA ASP A 857 -106.95 -69.32 -87.07
C ASP A 857 -107.74 -68.00 -87.05
N GLU A 858 -107.32 -67.02 -87.84
CA GLU A 858 -108.02 -65.74 -88.01
C GLU A 858 -109.19 -65.90 -89.01
N GLU A 859 -110.44 -65.91 -88.51
CA GLU A 859 -111.62 -65.54 -89.31
C GLU A 859 -112.16 -64.18 -88.77
N ASN A 860 -112.15 -63.18 -89.66
CA ASN A 860 -112.77 -61.82 -89.61
C ASN A 860 -113.23 -61.25 -88.26
#